data_AF-A0A4U6TFA9-F1
#
_entry.id   AF-A0A4U6TFA9-F1
#
_cell.length_a   1.000
_cell.length_b   1.000
_cell.length_c   1.000
_cell.angle_alpha   90.00
_cell.angle_beta   90.00
_cell.angle_gamma   90.00
#
_symmetry.space_group_name_H-M   'P 1'
#
loop_
_entity.id
_entity.type
_entity.pdbx_description
1 polymer ?
#
loop_
_entity_poly.entity_id
_entity_poly.type
_entity_poly.pdbx_seq_one_letter_code
_entity_poly.pdbx_strand_id
1 'polypeptide(L)'
;MARRASGCFIFYTHTRTHTPAASLLLSTVTSTARSSNLALIHPTMARQQQQQHIQLAPPSSGSPAVNSSPNDADGARLVQMCPSLYLTAYGGRTEEVMALLLQRHGAATAESYQSTGIVQHGQCDILEVSAERNTIFHVAAEQGHDELIWELYRRFREEQGLLSRRNSSLDTPLHCAARAGHVRAVAVLVQLAGQDFGESILGCKNEAGDTALHLAARHGHVDAVEVLVSAAAGAAAELNNAGVSPLYLAVMSGSVQAVKEIISTCSDASSAGPSSQNALHAAVFQSLEMVDLLLEWRPALADEVDSGGSSPLHFASSDGHRKIVEAILRAAPPGTVYKKDSCGLSALHVAARMGHDRVVKAVLRSCPDAAELRGGDGGTFVHAAARAKRSKVVSLAVKNPMLHGLLDAQDRDGNTPLHLAVAAGAPGVVETLLRKGKVRADVLNNDGRTPFDLAAGSTSFLTMVSLVVTLVAFRAQPRPQRQDQLKKWSGRDIVHEIEKTSDSLAVVAVLIATSALAAGFNLPGGYSDEGEANLARKFNVTGATDSGHLARQFAFKSFLFLDTVAVATSVVAVILLVYGKASRSAGSWRSFAAALHCMWVSLISLMLAFYTALNAVATTRVVYRSGSVAVYACIYLLAVFITTCIAPEVTWGTVWRFLRLSNLKGRHVIMKRQYPLARASVFNFCLFKATSMLAFVGFGSILSFLSTRRQGTSPAAPSPL
;
A
#
# COMPACT_ATOMS: atom_id res chain seq x y z
N MET A 1 -13.80 -11.65 19.31
CA MET A 1 -12.61 -12.49 19.03
C MET A 1 -11.55 -11.74 18.20
N ALA A 2 -11.14 -10.52 18.61
CA ALA A 2 -10.21 -9.70 17.81
C ALA A 2 -9.04 -9.06 18.60
N ARG A 3 -8.88 -9.38 19.90
CA ARG A 3 -7.92 -8.67 20.78
C ARG A 3 -6.66 -9.45 21.18
N ARG A 4 -6.48 -10.71 20.77
CA ARG A 4 -5.28 -11.51 21.12
C ARG A 4 -4.24 -11.66 20.00
N ALA A 5 -4.49 -11.14 18.80
CA ALA A 5 -3.57 -11.25 17.66
C ALA A 5 -2.69 -10.00 17.42
N SER A 6 -2.90 -8.92 18.16
CA SER A 6 -2.33 -7.60 17.84
C SER A 6 -0.81 -7.49 17.99
N GLY A 7 -0.16 -8.33 18.80
CA GLY A 7 1.30 -8.29 18.98
C GLY A 7 2.09 -8.84 17.78
N CYS A 8 1.52 -9.80 17.05
CA CYS A 8 2.20 -10.48 15.93
C CYS A 8 2.02 -9.76 14.58
N PHE A 9 1.08 -8.81 14.52
CA PHE A 9 0.75 -8.10 13.28
C PHE A 9 1.84 -7.11 12.84
N ILE A 10 2.68 -6.64 13.76
CA ILE A 10 3.64 -5.55 13.49
C ILE A 10 4.80 -6.03 12.61
N PHE A 11 5.23 -7.29 12.72
CA PHE A 11 6.41 -7.80 12.01
C PHE A 11 6.19 -8.09 10.52
N TYR A 12 4.95 -8.38 10.07
CA TYR A 12 4.70 -8.89 8.71
C TYR A 12 3.93 -7.92 7.78
N THR A 13 3.60 -6.70 8.22
CA THR A 13 2.74 -5.77 7.45
C THR A 13 3.48 -4.72 6.61
N HIS A 14 4.81 -4.74 6.51
CA HIS A 14 5.55 -3.81 5.65
C HIS A 14 5.92 -4.43 4.30
N THR A 15 4.99 -4.46 3.34
CA THR A 15 5.30 -4.73 1.91
C THR A 15 4.85 -3.56 1.03
N ARG A 16 5.81 -2.84 0.42
CA ARG A 16 5.61 -1.76 -0.57
C ARG A 16 5.08 -2.35 -1.88
N THR A 17 3.93 -1.87 -2.36
CA THR A 17 3.49 -2.09 -3.75
C THR A 17 4.13 -1.06 -4.68
N HIS A 18 4.97 -1.50 -5.63
CA HIS A 18 5.49 -0.68 -6.73
C HIS A 18 4.65 -0.89 -8.00
N THR A 19 4.16 0.18 -8.60
CA THR A 19 3.94 0.30 -10.05
C THR A 19 4.22 1.75 -10.50
N PRO A 20 4.89 1.98 -11.64
CA PRO A 20 5.38 3.29 -12.07
C PRO A 20 4.40 4.00 -13.04
N ALA A 21 4.70 5.28 -13.31
CA ALA A 21 4.11 6.18 -14.31
C ALA A 21 2.88 7.00 -13.90
N ALA A 22 3.12 8.29 -13.58
CA ALA A 22 2.49 9.46 -14.21
C ALA A 22 2.92 10.74 -13.45
N SER A 23 3.82 11.51 -14.06
CA SER A 23 4.10 12.91 -13.73
C SER A 23 3.18 13.81 -14.57
N LEU A 24 2.96 15.04 -14.09
CA LEU A 24 2.35 16.21 -14.75
C LEU A 24 0.82 16.35 -14.68
N LEU A 25 0.31 17.18 -13.75
CA LEU A 25 -0.16 18.55 -14.03
C LEU A 25 -1.01 19.17 -12.88
N LEU A 26 -0.68 20.43 -12.58
CA LEU A 26 -1.53 21.54 -12.13
C LEU A 26 -2.01 21.62 -10.66
N SER A 27 -1.32 22.53 -9.96
CA SER A 27 -1.81 23.41 -8.89
C SER A 27 -3.08 24.18 -9.29
N THR A 28 -4.01 24.40 -8.35
CA THR A 28 -4.47 25.75 -7.89
C THR A 28 -5.69 25.68 -6.94
N VAL A 29 -5.54 26.33 -5.78
CA VAL A 29 -6.46 27.32 -5.16
C VAL A 29 -7.66 26.90 -4.27
N THR A 30 -7.73 27.61 -3.13
CA THR A 30 -8.85 27.98 -2.22
C THR A 30 -9.26 27.11 -1.02
N SER A 31 -8.70 27.47 0.13
CA SER A 31 -9.37 27.98 1.35
C SER A 31 -10.90 27.82 1.48
N THR A 32 -11.36 27.24 2.59
CA THR A 32 -12.33 27.88 3.51
C THR A 32 -12.37 27.14 4.85
N ALA A 33 -12.37 27.91 5.93
CA ALA A 33 -12.35 27.48 7.32
C ALA A 33 -13.72 26.98 7.82
N ARG A 34 -13.72 26.04 8.78
CA ARG A 34 -14.48 26.17 10.05
C ARG A 34 -14.11 25.09 11.07
N SER A 35 -13.89 25.59 12.28
CA SER A 35 -13.57 24.96 13.55
C SER A 35 -14.58 23.91 14.02
N SER A 36 -14.11 22.80 14.58
CA SER A 36 -14.75 22.07 15.69
C SER A 36 -13.75 21.12 16.34
N ASN A 37 -13.43 21.38 17.61
CA ASN A 37 -12.60 20.55 18.48
C ASN A 37 -13.19 19.15 18.65
N LEU A 38 -12.41 18.12 18.37
CA LEU A 38 -12.52 16.82 19.05
C LEU A 38 -11.22 16.05 18.89
N ALA A 39 -10.59 15.79 20.04
CA ALA A 39 -9.38 15.01 20.20
C ALA A 39 -9.54 13.60 19.62
N LEU A 40 -8.64 13.21 18.74
CA LEU A 40 -8.37 11.81 18.43
C LEU A 40 -6.95 11.64 17.89
N ILE A 41 -6.17 11.00 18.75
CA ILE A 41 -4.93 10.27 18.52
C ILE A 41 -5.06 9.43 17.25
N HIS A 42 -4.16 9.63 16.28
CA HIS A 42 -3.63 8.58 15.40
C HIS A 42 -2.42 9.09 14.59
N PRO A 43 -1.64 8.22 13.92
CA PRO A 43 -0.18 8.18 13.99
C PRO A 43 0.47 8.60 12.67
N THR A 44 1.73 9.04 12.71
CA THR A 44 2.48 9.39 11.49
C THR A 44 3.82 8.66 11.46
N MET A 45 3.83 7.52 10.77
CA MET A 45 5.03 7.05 10.07
C MET A 45 4.68 6.96 8.58
N ALA A 46 5.35 7.79 7.76
CA ALA A 46 6.14 7.31 6.62
C ALA A 46 6.70 8.47 5.76
N ARG A 47 8.02 8.40 5.57
CA ARG A 47 8.86 8.90 4.46
C ARG A 47 9.18 10.40 4.38
N GLN A 48 10.38 10.72 4.87
CA GLN A 48 11.31 11.61 4.15
C GLN A 48 12.61 10.85 3.93
N GLN A 49 12.97 10.63 2.67
CA GLN A 49 14.38 10.51 2.26
C GLN A 49 14.70 11.81 1.56
N GLN A 50 15.64 12.54 2.15
CA GLN A 50 16.66 13.37 1.54
C GLN A 50 16.29 14.13 0.26
N GLN A 51 15.94 15.40 0.47
CA GLN A 51 16.80 16.50 0.03
C GLN A 51 16.25 17.79 0.66
N GLN A 52 16.84 18.22 1.76
CA GLN A 52 16.76 19.62 2.15
C GLN A 52 18.15 20.06 2.61
N HIS A 53 18.81 20.78 1.70
CA HIS A 53 19.60 21.95 2.04
C HIS A 53 18.98 22.64 3.26
N ILE A 54 19.73 22.79 4.35
CA ILE A 54 19.38 23.74 5.40
C ILE A 54 20.40 24.87 5.33
N GLN A 55 19.93 25.95 4.71
CA GLN A 55 20.46 27.29 4.87
C GLN A 55 20.28 27.75 6.33
N LEU A 56 21.26 28.53 6.76
CA LEU A 56 21.37 29.28 8.02
C LEU A 56 20.09 30.04 8.43
N ALA A 57 19.72 29.97 9.72
CA ALA A 57 19.02 31.06 10.45
C ALA A 57 19.17 30.91 12.01
N PRO A 58 19.03 31.98 12.81
CA PRO A 58 19.83 32.27 14.03
C PRO A 58 19.12 31.96 15.39
N PRO A 59 19.74 32.19 16.57
CA PRO A 59 19.34 31.56 17.83
C PRO A 59 18.27 32.33 18.60
N SER A 60 17.39 31.60 19.29
CA SER A 60 16.49 32.13 20.33
C SER A 60 16.96 31.67 21.72
N SER A 61 16.88 32.60 22.65
CA SER A 61 17.31 32.55 24.05
C SER A 61 16.31 31.81 24.95
N GLY A 62 16.83 31.14 26.00
CA GLY A 62 16.03 30.69 27.14
C GLY A 62 16.61 29.48 27.89
N SER A 63 17.24 29.75 29.04
CA SER A 63 17.76 28.81 30.07
C SER A 63 16.64 27.95 30.72
N PRO A 64 16.87 26.96 31.65
CA PRO A 64 17.83 26.99 32.79
C PRO A 64 18.56 25.66 33.15
N ALA A 65 19.45 25.79 34.15
CA ALA A 65 20.44 24.85 34.66
C ALA A 65 19.91 23.71 35.55
N VAL A 66 20.61 22.55 35.59
CA VAL A 66 20.73 21.62 36.74
C VAL A 66 22.06 20.81 36.71
N ASN A 67 22.91 21.07 37.71
CA ASN A 67 23.89 20.28 38.48
C ASN A 67 24.71 19.06 37.94
N SER A 68 26.03 19.27 37.95
CA SER A 68 27.21 18.44 38.35
C SER A 68 26.98 17.12 39.13
N SER A 69 27.82 16.05 39.12
CA SER A 69 29.26 15.75 38.81
C SER A 69 29.52 14.24 39.17
N PRO A 70 30.75 13.63 39.23
CA PRO A 70 32.11 14.05 38.88
C PRO A 70 32.96 13.00 38.09
N ASN A 71 33.92 13.46 37.25
CA ASN A 71 35.30 12.92 37.07
C ASN A 71 35.98 13.37 35.76
N ASP A 72 36.01 14.67 35.47
CA ASP A 72 36.96 15.21 34.49
C ASP A 72 37.68 16.40 35.13
N ALA A 73 38.73 16.07 35.89
CA ALA A 73 39.72 17.03 36.33
C ALA A 73 40.77 17.19 35.21
N ASP A 74 40.37 17.83 34.12
CA ASP A 74 41.30 18.51 33.20
C ASP A 74 40.58 19.70 32.57
N GLY A 75 40.60 20.81 33.29
CA GLY A 75 40.04 22.09 32.87
C GLY A 75 40.93 22.78 31.83
N ALA A 76 41.08 22.20 30.65
CA ALA A 76 41.56 22.93 29.48
C ALA A 76 40.41 23.81 28.98
N ARG A 77 40.58 25.14 28.99
CA ARG A 77 39.67 26.08 28.30
C ARG A 77 39.53 25.59 26.85
N LEU A 78 38.37 25.05 26.48
CA LEU A 78 38.07 24.71 25.09
C LEU A 78 38.11 26.02 24.28
N VAL A 79 39.16 26.20 23.48
CA VAL A 79 39.32 27.36 22.62
C VAL A 79 38.40 27.18 21.43
N GLN A 80 37.47 28.10 21.26
CA GLN A 80 36.51 28.08 20.15
C GLN A 80 37.24 28.28 18.83
N MET A 81 36.94 27.44 17.83
CA MET A 81 37.62 27.51 16.54
C MET A 81 37.40 28.82 15.82
N CYS A 82 38.50 29.46 15.45
CA CYS A 82 38.52 30.69 14.67
C CYS A 82 37.78 30.48 13.34
N PRO A 83 36.84 31.37 12.95
CA PRO A 83 36.05 31.20 11.72
C PRO A 83 36.90 31.01 10.46
N SER A 84 38.03 31.74 10.37
CA SER A 84 38.94 31.66 9.24
C SER A 84 39.60 30.27 9.16
N LEU A 85 40.04 29.71 10.30
CA LEU A 85 40.61 28.36 10.35
C LEU A 85 39.58 27.31 9.94
N TYR A 86 38.35 27.44 10.43
CA TYR A 86 37.26 26.53 10.05
C TYR A 86 36.98 26.58 8.54
N LEU A 87 36.84 27.79 7.96
CA LEU A 87 36.52 27.96 6.54
C LEU A 87 37.66 27.54 5.60
N THR A 88 38.92 27.73 6.01
CA THR A 88 40.08 27.28 5.23
C THR A 88 40.25 25.78 5.27
N ALA A 89 40.07 25.17 6.45
CA ALA A 89 40.09 23.72 6.61
C ALA A 89 38.93 23.03 5.87
N TYR A 90 37.72 23.60 5.96
CA TYR A 90 36.55 23.13 5.23
C TYR A 90 36.77 23.18 3.71
N GLY A 91 37.45 24.23 3.22
CA GLY A 91 37.79 24.39 1.82
C GLY A 91 39.05 23.64 1.35
N GLY A 92 39.75 22.92 2.24
CA GLY A 92 40.96 22.16 1.88
C GLY A 92 42.16 23.01 1.49
N ARG A 93 42.22 24.28 1.92
CA ARG A 93 43.31 25.21 1.55
C ARG A 93 44.52 24.98 2.46
N THR A 94 45.31 23.95 2.18
CA THR A 94 46.44 23.51 3.02
C THR A 94 47.42 24.63 3.38
N GLU A 95 47.85 25.42 2.39
CA GLU A 95 48.79 26.53 2.60
C GLU A 95 48.23 27.60 3.56
N GLU A 96 46.96 27.98 3.38
CA GLU A 96 46.31 28.98 4.24
C GLU A 96 46.09 28.46 5.66
N VAL A 97 45.72 27.17 5.81
CA VAL A 97 45.61 26.52 7.13
C VAL A 97 46.96 26.53 7.84
N MET A 98 48.04 26.16 7.14
CA MET A 98 49.39 26.14 7.73
C MET A 98 49.86 27.55 8.09
N ALA A 99 49.58 28.55 7.25
CA ALA A 99 49.92 29.94 7.54
C ALA A 99 49.23 30.44 8.82
N LEU A 100 47.96 30.10 9.03
CA LEU A 100 47.20 30.47 10.23
C LEU A 100 47.70 29.77 11.51
N LEU A 101 48.14 28.51 11.42
CA LEU A 101 48.60 27.73 12.58
C LEU A 101 50.08 27.99 12.94
N LEU A 102 50.95 28.23 11.96
CA LEU A 102 52.39 28.44 12.17
C LEU A 102 52.74 29.85 12.66
N GLN A 103 51.81 30.80 12.58
CA GLN A 103 51.98 32.17 13.08
C GLN A 103 52.31 32.24 14.59
N ARG A 104 52.03 31.17 15.35
CA ARG A 104 52.30 31.02 16.79
C ARG A 104 53.65 30.37 17.13
N HIS A 105 54.25 29.59 16.22
CA HIS A 105 55.41 28.72 16.54
C HIS A 105 56.78 29.32 16.18
N GLY A 106 56.87 30.59 15.76
CA GLY A 106 58.16 31.28 15.62
C GLY A 106 59.10 30.68 14.55
N ALA A 107 58.57 30.18 13.43
CA ALA A 107 59.39 29.85 12.28
C ALA A 107 59.60 31.11 11.41
N ALA A 108 60.84 31.57 11.33
CA ALA A 108 61.30 32.72 10.57
C ALA A 108 61.21 32.50 9.04
N THR A 109 60.00 32.45 8.50
CA THR A 109 59.73 32.61 7.06
C THR A 109 58.39 33.32 6.87
N ALA A 110 58.23 34.50 7.50
CA ALA A 110 57.06 35.36 7.30
C ALA A 110 57.19 36.30 6.08
N GLU A 111 58.32 36.27 5.35
CA GLU A 111 58.63 37.29 4.35
C GLU A 111 58.24 36.95 2.89
N SER A 112 57.59 35.80 2.59
CA SER A 112 57.14 35.52 1.21
C SER A 112 55.62 35.50 0.99
N TYR A 113 54.79 35.72 2.02
CA TYR A 113 53.33 35.64 1.91
C TYR A 113 52.59 36.96 2.13
N GLN A 114 53.31 38.09 2.17
CA GLN A 114 52.74 39.43 2.35
C GLN A 114 52.10 40.05 1.08
N SER A 115 51.73 39.26 0.07
CA SER A 115 51.13 39.79 -1.19
C SER A 115 49.67 39.43 -1.44
N THR A 116 48.95 38.87 -0.47
CA THR A 116 47.49 38.77 -0.57
C THR A 116 46.88 39.31 0.73
N GLY A 117 45.89 40.20 0.59
CA GLY A 117 45.31 40.97 1.70
C GLY A 117 44.61 40.09 2.73
N ILE A 118 45.38 39.52 3.67
CA ILE A 118 44.87 38.72 4.77
C ILE A 118 44.62 39.64 5.96
N VAL A 119 43.34 39.72 6.34
CA VAL A 119 42.81 40.36 7.54
C VAL A 119 43.59 39.85 8.76
N GLN A 120 43.96 40.76 9.67
CA GLN A 120 44.54 40.44 10.98
C GLN A 120 43.57 39.52 11.75
N HIS A 121 43.80 38.21 11.68
CA HIS A 121 43.07 37.24 12.48
C HIS A 121 43.88 36.91 13.73
N GLY A 122 43.16 36.73 14.85
CA GLY A 122 43.74 36.30 16.12
C GLY A 122 44.48 34.97 15.96
N GLN A 123 45.45 34.73 16.85
CA GLN A 123 46.29 33.54 16.89
C GLN A 123 45.41 32.27 16.92
N CYS A 124 45.47 31.46 15.87
CA CYS A 124 44.73 30.21 15.76
C CYS A 124 45.55 29.04 16.35
N ASP A 125 44.90 28.12 17.06
CA ASP A 125 45.52 26.92 17.63
C ASP A 125 44.95 25.64 17.01
N ILE A 126 45.77 24.60 16.84
CA ILE A 126 45.35 23.29 16.32
C ILE A 126 44.42 22.55 17.30
N LEU A 127 44.48 22.91 18.58
CA LEU A 127 43.63 22.35 19.64
C LEU A 127 42.24 22.98 19.67
N GLU A 128 41.99 24.01 18.87
CA GLU A 128 40.68 24.64 18.73
C GLU A 128 39.63 23.66 18.24
N VAL A 129 38.39 23.86 18.71
CA VAL A 129 37.26 23.00 18.36
C VAL A 129 36.02 23.78 17.96
N SER A 130 35.23 23.20 17.08
CA SER A 130 33.91 23.74 16.71
C SER A 130 32.90 23.63 17.87
N ALA A 131 31.67 24.14 17.66
CA ALA A 131 30.57 23.99 18.62
C ALA A 131 30.23 22.50 18.92
N GLU A 132 30.45 21.61 17.96
CA GLU A 132 30.27 20.16 18.12
C GLU A 132 31.55 19.46 18.60
N ARG A 133 32.53 20.22 19.07
CA ARG A 133 33.86 19.76 19.48
C ARG A 133 34.65 19.09 18.34
N ASN A 134 34.36 19.43 17.07
CA ASN A 134 35.14 18.95 15.93
C ASN A 134 36.50 19.66 15.91
N THR A 135 37.59 18.89 15.91
CA THR A 135 38.94 19.42 15.64
C THR A 135 39.11 19.68 14.14
N ILE A 136 40.20 20.34 13.76
CA ILE A 136 40.51 20.57 12.35
C ILE A 136 40.66 19.26 11.56
N PHE A 137 41.12 18.19 12.21
CA PHE A 137 41.17 16.85 11.61
C PHE A 137 39.79 16.29 11.32
N HIS A 138 38.78 16.52 12.18
CA HIS A 138 37.41 16.09 11.90
C HIS A 138 36.86 16.80 10.67
N VAL A 139 37.06 18.12 10.57
CA VAL A 139 36.60 18.93 9.43
C VAL A 139 37.31 18.48 8.14
N ALA A 140 38.63 18.32 8.16
CA ALA A 140 39.39 17.87 7.00
C ALA A 140 38.99 16.44 6.57
N ALA A 141 38.78 15.54 7.53
CA ALA A 141 38.36 14.16 7.27
C ALA A 141 36.93 14.06 6.71
N GLU A 142 36.01 14.85 7.24
CA GLU A 142 34.63 14.92 6.75
C GLU A 142 34.54 15.45 5.32
N GLN A 143 35.43 16.36 4.93
CA GLN A 143 35.49 16.92 3.57
C GLN A 143 36.44 16.15 2.63
N GLY A 144 37.18 15.16 3.16
CA GLY A 144 38.06 14.31 2.36
C GLY A 144 39.40 14.93 1.95
N HIS A 145 39.89 15.94 2.67
CA HIS A 145 41.14 16.63 2.38
C HIS A 145 42.35 15.84 2.91
N ASP A 146 42.73 14.77 2.21
CA ASP A 146 43.79 13.83 2.62
C ASP A 146 45.18 14.47 2.72
N GLU A 147 45.54 15.37 1.79
CA GLU A 147 46.80 16.11 1.84
C GLU A 147 46.89 17.03 3.07
N LEU A 148 45.78 17.68 3.42
CA LEU A 148 45.70 18.54 4.59
C LEU A 148 45.86 17.71 5.88
N ILE A 149 45.20 16.55 5.97
CA ILE A 149 45.34 15.63 7.11
C ILE A 149 46.80 15.19 7.26
N TRP A 150 47.44 14.81 6.15
CA TRP A 150 48.83 14.38 6.15
C TRP A 150 49.77 15.47 6.65
N GLU A 151 49.66 16.69 6.10
CA GLU A 151 50.56 17.78 6.47
C GLU A 151 50.31 18.25 7.90
N LEU A 152 49.06 18.29 8.37
CA LEU A 152 48.73 18.60 9.76
C LEU A 152 49.36 17.59 10.72
N TYR A 153 49.26 16.29 10.42
CA TYR A 153 49.88 15.27 11.25
C TYR A 153 51.41 15.40 11.25
N ARG A 154 52.03 15.56 10.08
CA ARG A 154 53.49 15.68 9.95
C ARG A 154 54.07 16.83 10.76
N ARG A 155 53.41 17.99 10.73
CA ARG A 155 53.87 19.23 11.39
C ARG A 155 53.61 19.25 12.89
N PHE A 156 52.53 18.61 13.35
CA PHE A 156 52.09 18.65 14.74
C PHE A 156 52.11 17.28 15.44
N ARG A 157 52.91 16.33 14.95
CA ARG A 157 53.02 14.96 15.50
C ARG A 157 53.48 14.89 16.96
N GLU A 158 54.07 15.96 17.49
CA GLU A 158 54.53 16.01 18.88
C GLU A 158 53.36 16.17 19.87
N GLU A 159 52.21 16.66 19.39
CA GLU A 159 50.97 16.75 20.16
C GLU A 159 50.26 15.39 20.17
N GLN A 160 50.30 14.71 21.31
CA GLN A 160 49.77 13.36 21.43
C GLN A 160 48.24 13.30 21.27
N GLY A 161 47.75 12.28 20.57
CA GLY A 161 46.33 11.92 20.53
C GLY A 161 45.45 12.79 19.62
N LEU A 162 46.02 13.59 18.70
CA LEU A 162 45.23 14.43 17.79
C LEU A 162 44.25 13.62 16.91
N LEU A 163 44.67 12.43 16.47
CA LEU A 163 43.84 11.52 15.66
C LEU A 163 42.84 10.72 16.49
N SER A 164 43.06 10.57 17.79
CA SER A 164 42.16 9.86 18.72
C SER A 164 41.18 10.79 19.44
N ARG A 165 41.30 12.11 19.26
CA ARG A 165 40.35 13.09 19.82
C ARG A 165 38.93 12.81 19.33
N ARG A 166 37.99 13.00 20.24
CA ARG A 166 36.58 12.69 20.05
C ARG A 166 35.74 13.96 20.10
N ASN A 167 34.84 14.10 19.14
CA ASN A 167 33.88 15.21 19.11
C ASN A 167 32.70 14.96 20.09
N SER A 168 31.67 15.81 20.06
CA SER A 168 30.49 15.68 20.93
C SER A 168 29.73 14.36 20.77
N SER A 169 29.74 13.76 19.58
CA SER A 169 29.14 12.44 19.29
C SER A 169 30.10 11.28 19.54
N LEU A 170 31.25 11.58 20.15
CA LEU A 170 32.37 10.67 20.36
C LEU A 170 33.00 10.10 19.07
N ASP A 171 32.74 10.71 17.92
CA ASP A 171 33.39 10.36 16.66
C ASP A 171 34.84 10.80 16.67
N THR A 172 35.71 10.02 16.03
CA THR A 172 37.08 10.41 15.66
C THR A 172 37.10 10.93 14.21
N PRO A 173 38.19 11.58 13.74
CA PRO A 173 38.32 11.96 12.33
C PRO A 173 38.09 10.78 11.37
N LEU A 174 38.51 9.57 11.75
CA LEU A 174 38.29 8.37 10.95
C LEU A 174 36.80 8.01 10.82
N HIS A 175 35.99 8.23 11.86
CA HIS A 175 34.53 8.06 11.76
C HIS A 175 33.93 9.02 10.74
N CYS A 176 34.35 10.29 10.73
CA CYS A 176 33.88 11.28 9.77
C CYS A 176 34.26 10.92 8.33
N ALA A 177 35.52 10.57 8.08
CA ALA A 177 35.97 10.14 6.75
C ALA A 177 35.25 8.88 6.26
N ALA A 178 35.07 7.88 7.14
CA ALA A 178 34.37 6.64 6.82
C ALA A 178 32.88 6.85 6.56
N ARG A 179 32.22 7.74 7.30
CA ARG A 179 30.81 8.13 7.08
C ARG A 179 30.62 8.84 5.75
N ALA A 180 31.53 9.76 5.41
CA ALA A 180 31.50 10.51 4.17
C ALA A 180 31.92 9.67 2.95
N GLY A 181 32.68 8.58 3.17
CA GLY A 181 33.16 7.71 2.10
C GLY A 181 34.43 8.20 1.42
N HIS A 182 35.20 9.09 2.07
CA HIS A 182 36.42 9.64 1.51
C HIS A 182 37.60 8.68 1.67
N VAL A 183 37.74 7.77 0.72
CA VAL A 183 38.71 6.66 0.71
C VAL A 183 40.15 7.12 0.98
N ARG A 184 40.59 8.20 0.34
CA ARG A 184 41.96 8.71 0.52
C ARG A 184 42.19 9.23 1.94
N ALA A 185 41.22 9.97 2.49
CA ALA A 185 41.28 10.43 3.87
C ALA A 185 41.26 9.24 4.85
N VAL A 186 40.44 8.22 4.60
CA VAL A 186 40.45 6.96 5.36
C VAL A 186 41.83 6.29 5.28
N ALA A 187 42.40 6.12 4.08
CA ALA A 187 43.69 5.48 3.88
C ALA A 187 44.83 6.22 4.59
N VAL A 188 44.88 7.55 4.49
CA VAL A 188 45.85 8.38 5.21
C VAL A 188 45.68 8.22 6.72
N LEU A 189 44.47 8.36 7.24
CA LEU A 189 44.22 8.24 8.69
C LEU A 189 44.59 6.84 9.23
N VAL A 190 44.31 5.78 8.47
CA VAL A 190 44.69 4.40 8.79
C VAL A 190 46.21 4.23 8.77
N GLN A 191 46.89 4.77 7.76
CA GLN A 191 48.35 4.71 7.64
C GLN A 191 49.04 5.44 8.80
N LEU A 192 48.54 6.62 9.16
CA LEU A 192 49.06 7.42 10.25
C LEU A 192 48.80 6.76 11.61
N ALA A 193 47.64 6.10 11.78
CA ALA A 193 47.33 5.34 12.99
C ALA A 193 48.30 4.18 13.25
N GLY A 194 48.87 3.57 12.20
CA GLY A 194 49.90 2.54 12.35
C GLY A 194 51.27 3.06 12.78
N GLN A 195 51.49 4.39 12.74
CA GLN A 195 52.74 5.05 13.13
C GLN A 195 52.68 5.63 14.55
N ASP A 196 51.49 5.79 15.12
CA ASP A 196 51.28 6.30 16.48
C ASP A 196 51.35 5.17 17.50
N PHE A 197 52.14 5.33 18.57
CA PHE A 197 52.30 4.33 19.65
C PHE A 197 51.10 4.30 20.64
N GLY A 198 49.96 4.88 20.26
CA GLY A 198 48.76 5.08 21.10
C GLY A 198 47.65 4.05 20.89
N GLU A 199 46.49 4.29 21.52
CA GLU A 199 45.27 3.48 21.37
C GLU A 199 44.82 3.45 19.89
N SER A 200 44.60 2.26 19.33
CA SER A 200 44.30 2.10 17.91
C SER A 200 42.96 2.76 17.56
N ILE A 201 42.99 3.84 16.78
CA ILE A 201 41.78 4.58 16.35
C ILE A 201 40.78 3.71 15.57
N LEU A 202 41.25 2.56 15.06
CA LEU A 202 40.47 1.59 14.28
C LEU A 202 39.40 0.89 15.15
N GLY A 203 39.68 0.70 16.44
CA GLY A 203 38.76 0.10 17.42
C GLY A 203 37.96 1.12 18.23
N CYS A 204 38.16 2.42 18.00
CA CYS A 204 37.38 3.44 18.68
C CYS A 204 35.90 3.34 18.28
N LYS A 205 35.02 3.49 19.26
CA LYS A 205 33.57 3.50 19.08
C LYS A 205 33.03 4.90 19.30
N ASN A 206 32.03 5.32 18.55
CA ASN A 206 31.32 6.57 18.85
C ASN A 206 30.22 6.36 19.91
N GLU A 207 29.37 7.37 20.14
CA GLU A 207 28.28 7.31 21.13
C GLU A 207 27.29 6.17 20.87
N ALA A 208 27.05 5.84 19.60
CA ALA A 208 26.20 4.72 19.19
C ALA A 208 26.91 3.35 19.31
N GLY A 209 28.19 3.34 19.69
CA GLY A 209 29.03 2.14 19.69
C GLY A 209 29.53 1.76 18.29
N ASP A 210 29.28 2.58 17.26
CA ASP A 210 29.72 2.32 15.89
C ASP A 210 31.24 2.56 15.77
N THR A 211 31.96 1.65 15.14
CA THR A 211 33.34 1.90 14.66
C THR A 211 33.31 2.57 13.28
N ALA A 212 34.47 3.04 12.80
CA ALA A 212 34.57 3.56 11.43
C ALA A 212 34.06 2.56 10.37
N LEU A 213 34.32 1.26 10.55
CA LEU A 213 33.83 0.21 9.65
C LEU A 213 32.30 0.09 9.66
N HIS A 214 31.64 0.25 10.82
CA HIS A 214 30.18 0.28 10.90
C HIS A 214 29.60 1.42 10.05
N LEU A 215 30.21 2.61 10.10
CA LEU A 215 29.76 3.77 9.34
C LEU A 215 29.98 3.60 7.83
N ALA A 216 31.16 3.15 7.41
CA ALA A 216 31.44 2.86 6.00
C ALA A 216 30.46 1.80 5.44
N ALA A 217 30.23 0.71 6.19
CA ALA A 217 29.31 -0.35 5.83
C ALA A 217 27.84 0.12 5.74
N ARG A 218 27.38 0.93 6.72
CA ARG A 218 26.03 1.51 6.76
C ARG A 218 25.72 2.35 5.52
N HIS A 219 26.70 3.05 5.00
CA HIS A 219 26.55 3.88 3.80
C HIS A 219 26.94 3.15 2.51
N GLY A 220 27.47 1.92 2.61
CA GLY A 220 27.81 1.09 1.45
C GLY A 220 29.07 1.53 0.71
N HIS A 221 29.96 2.28 1.37
CA HIS A 221 31.21 2.80 0.78
C HIS A 221 32.25 1.69 0.64
N VAL A 222 32.20 0.97 -0.48
CA VAL A 222 32.99 -0.26 -0.74
C VAL A 222 34.49 -0.05 -0.53
N ASP A 223 35.06 0.94 -1.19
CA ASP A 223 36.51 1.21 -1.14
C ASP A 223 36.98 1.59 0.28
N ALA A 224 36.15 2.32 1.04
CA ALA A 224 36.44 2.63 2.44
C ALA A 224 36.35 1.38 3.34
N VAL A 225 35.39 0.49 3.06
CA VAL A 225 35.28 -0.82 3.72
C VAL A 225 36.52 -1.67 3.44
N GLU A 226 36.96 -1.75 2.18
CA GLU A 226 38.16 -2.52 1.78
C GLU A 226 39.40 -2.07 2.58
N VAL A 227 39.66 -0.76 2.63
CA VAL A 227 40.79 -0.18 3.37
C VAL A 227 40.69 -0.49 4.87
N LEU A 228 39.51 -0.31 5.48
CA LEU A 228 39.31 -0.51 6.91
C LEU A 228 39.41 -1.98 7.33
N VAL A 229 38.83 -2.89 6.54
CA VAL A 229 38.87 -4.34 6.82
C VAL A 229 40.29 -4.88 6.64
N SER A 230 41.03 -4.42 5.63
CA SER A 230 42.43 -4.80 5.41
C SER A 230 43.34 -4.36 6.57
N ALA A 231 43.05 -3.21 7.19
CA ALA A 231 43.85 -2.68 8.29
C ALA A 231 43.47 -3.25 9.66
N ALA A 232 42.18 -3.54 9.89
CA ALA A 232 41.68 -4.05 11.16
C ALA A 232 40.56 -5.08 10.96
N ALA A 233 40.95 -6.30 10.58
CA ALA A 233 40.03 -7.42 10.39
C ALA A 233 39.12 -7.68 11.62
N GLY A 234 39.65 -7.50 12.84
CA GLY A 234 38.90 -7.66 14.09
C GLY A 234 37.68 -6.74 14.23
N ALA A 235 37.70 -5.56 13.59
CA ALA A 235 36.58 -4.62 13.62
C ALA A 235 35.31 -5.19 12.96
N ALA A 236 35.45 -6.19 12.08
CA ALA A 236 34.32 -6.87 11.44
C ALA A 236 33.55 -7.82 12.39
N ALA A 237 34.17 -8.23 13.50
CA ALA A 237 33.53 -9.06 14.53
C ALA A 237 32.84 -8.22 15.62
N GLU A 238 33.17 -6.92 15.71
CA GLU A 238 32.61 -6.04 16.74
C GLU A 238 31.13 -5.72 16.52
N LEU A 239 30.45 -5.44 17.63
CA LEU A 239 29.07 -4.99 17.66
C LEU A 239 28.99 -3.58 18.25
N ASN A 240 28.06 -2.80 17.71
CA ASN A 240 27.67 -1.52 18.28
C ASN A 240 26.70 -1.68 19.47
N ASN A 241 26.26 -0.56 20.06
CA ASN A 241 25.40 -0.59 21.26
C ASN A 241 24.01 -1.19 21.00
N ALA A 242 23.58 -1.27 19.73
CA ALA A 242 22.34 -1.93 19.32
C ALA A 242 22.53 -3.44 19.02
N GLY A 243 23.73 -3.99 19.23
CA GLY A 243 24.07 -5.38 18.92
C GLY A 243 24.20 -5.66 17.42
N VAL A 244 24.49 -4.63 16.62
CA VAL A 244 24.55 -4.72 15.16
C VAL A 244 26.00 -4.73 14.70
N SER A 245 26.31 -5.65 13.78
CA SER A 245 27.62 -5.80 13.14
C SER A 245 27.79 -4.92 11.89
N PRO A 246 29.03 -4.64 11.45
CA PRO A 246 29.25 -3.96 10.17
C PRO A 246 28.71 -4.75 8.98
N LEU A 247 28.86 -6.08 8.98
CA LEU A 247 28.34 -6.94 7.91
C LEU A 247 26.82 -6.78 7.75
N TYR A 248 26.08 -6.75 8.86
CA TYR A 248 24.64 -6.52 8.84
C TYR A 248 24.29 -5.14 8.26
N LEU A 249 25.04 -4.09 8.62
CA LEU A 249 24.85 -2.75 8.07
C LEU A 249 25.17 -2.67 6.56
N ALA A 250 26.19 -3.39 6.08
CA ALA A 250 26.49 -3.51 4.65
C ALA A 250 25.36 -4.23 3.89
N VAL A 251 24.75 -5.25 4.49
CA VAL A 251 23.56 -5.89 3.90
C VAL A 251 22.38 -4.91 3.86
N MET A 252 22.13 -4.16 4.93
CA MET A 252 21.06 -3.17 4.97
C MET A 252 21.24 -2.03 3.97
N SER A 253 22.47 -1.63 3.67
CA SER A 253 22.76 -0.62 2.64
C SER A 253 22.53 -1.14 1.21
N GLY A 254 22.39 -2.45 1.04
CA GLY A 254 22.20 -3.11 -0.26
C GLY A 254 23.50 -3.27 -1.05
N SER A 255 24.65 -2.95 -0.47
CA SER A 255 25.95 -3.01 -1.16
C SER A 255 26.52 -4.43 -1.15
N VAL A 256 26.22 -5.20 -2.19
CA VAL A 256 26.74 -6.58 -2.36
C VAL A 256 28.26 -6.60 -2.35
N GLN A 257 28.92 -5.59 -2.93
CA GLN A 257 30.38 -5.53 -2.99
C GLN A 257 30.99 -5.29 -1.60
N ALA A 258 30.44 -4.37 -0.80
CA ALA A 258 30.92 -4.18 0.58
C ALA A 258 30.77 -5.47 1.41
N VAL A 259 29.71 -6.24 1.19
CA VAL A 259 29.53 -7.54 1.83
C VAL A 259 30.60 -8.54 1.34
N LYS A 260 30.88 -8.61 0.02
CA LYS A 260 31.97 -9.43 -0.56
C LYS A 260 33.32 -9.11 0.08
N GLU A 261 33.66 -7.83 0.20
CA GLU A 261 34.92 -7.41 0.81
C GLU A 261 35.04 -7.85 2.28
N ILE A 262 33.98 -7.65 3.07
CA ILE A 262 33.98 -8.05 4.48
C ILE A 262 34.11 -9.58 4.64
N ILE A 263 33.33 -10.38 3.89
CA ILE A 263 33.34 -11.83 4.06
C ILE A 263 34.59 -12.51 3.49
N SER A 264 35.19 -11.94 2.44
CA SER A 264 36.38 -12.50 1.80
C SER A 264 37.65 -12.24 2.62
N THR A 265 37.71 -11.09 3.28
CA THR A 265 38.84 -10.71 4.13
C THR A 265 38.69 -11.25 5.56
N CYS A 266 37.46 -11.31 6.09
CA CYS A 266 37.18 -11.74 7.46
C CYS A 266 36.19 -12.92 7.51
N SER A 267 36.70 -14.15 7.63
CA SER A 267 35.87 -15.35 7.82
C SER A 267 35.03 -15.31 9.10
N ASP A 268 35.55 -14.66 10.14
CA ASP A 268 34.97 -14.59 11.49
C ASP A 268 34.10 -13.35 11.69
N ALA A 269 33.75 -12.65 10.61
CA ALA A 269 32.83 -11.50 10.68
C ALA A 269 31.53 -11.88 11.41
N SER A 270 31.06 -10.97 12.25
CA SER A 270 29.78 -11.14 12.92
C SER A 270 28.66 -10.83 11.93
N SER A 271 27.63 -11.67 11.91
CA SER A 271 26.41 -11.45 11.14
C SER A 271 25.28 -10.90 11.99
N ALA A 272 25.53 -10.55 13.26
CA ALA A 272 24.50 -10.15 14.19
C ALA A 272 23.88 -8.80 13.81
N GLY A 273 22.57 -8.70 14.02
CA GLY A 273 21.73 -7.54 13.80
C GLY A 273 20.79 -7.32 14.98
N PRO A 274 19.91 -6.31 14.86
CA PRO A 274 19.02 -5.95 15.96
C PRO A 274 18.05 -7.07 16.28
N SER A 275 17.63 -7.17 17.55
CA SER A 275 16.65 -8.16 17.99
C SER A 275 17.03 -9.62 17.67
N SER A 276 18.32 -9.95 17.74
CA SER A 276 18.87 -11.28 17.40
C SER A 276 18.65 -11.70 15.94
N GLN A 277 18.31 -10.77 15.05
CA GLN A 277 18.35 -11.05 13.62
C GLN A 277 19.79 -11.25 13.17
N ASN A 278 19.99 -12.07 12.15
CA ASN A 278 21.28 -12.18 11.46
C ASN A 278 21.23 -11.48 10.09
N ALA A 279 22.38 -11.35 9.44
CA ALA A 279 22.52 -10.71 8.13
C ALA A 279 21.60 -11.32 7.06
N LEU A 280 21.32 -12.63 7.12
CA LEU A 280 20.42 -13.29 6.17
C LEU A 280 18.95 -12.86 6.34
N HIS A 281 18.51 -12.50 7.56
CA HIS A 281 17.18 -11.92 7.78
C HIS A 281 17.00 -10.61 6.99
N ALA A 282 18.03 -9.76 6.98
CA ALA A 282 18.01 -8.51 6.22
C ALA A 282 18.16 -8.73 4.71
N ALA A 283 19.02 -9.68 4.29
CA ALA A 283 19.32 -9.94 2.89
C ALA A 283 18.10 -10.35 2.05
N VAL A 284 17.12 -11.03 2.68
CA VAL A 284 15.86 -11.43 2.05
C VAL A 284 15.12 -10.24 1.40
N PHE A 285 15.26 -9.04 1.96
CA PHE A 285 14.61 -7.82 1.45
C PHE A 285 15.45 -7.05 0.43
N GLN A 286 16.68 -7.49 0.16
CA GLN A 286 17.63 -6.78 -0.70
C GLN A 286 17.65 -7.39 -2.10
N SER A 287 18.28 -8.56 -2.24
CA SER A 287 18.42 -9.22 -3.54
C SER A 287 18.68 -10.72 -3.39
N LEU A 288 18.41 -11.47 -4.46
CA LEU A 288 18.77 -12.89 -4.52
C LEU A 288 20.30 -13.09 -4.46
N GLU A 289 21.07 -12.23 -5.12
CA GLU A 289 22.54 -12.29 -5.10
C GLU A 289 23.08 -12.15 -3.68
N MET A 290 22.53 -11.24 -2.87
CA MET A 290 22.92 -11.06 -1.47
C MET A 290 22.61 -12.32 -0.63
N VAL A 291 21.46 -12.94 -0.88
CA VAL A 291 21.05 -14.17 -0.19
C VAL A 291 21.98 -15.33 -0.56
N ASP A 292 22.24 -15.54 -1.84
CA ASP A 292 23.12 -16.62 -2.32
C ASP A 292 24.53 -16.44 -1.75
N LEU A 293 25.06 -15.21 -1.76
CA LEU A 293 26.36 -14.89 -1.19
C LEU A 293 26.48 -15.21 0.30
N LEU A 294 25.50 -14.83 1.11
CA LEU A 294 25.53 -15.12 2.55
C LEU A 294 25.34 -16.61 2.84
N LEU A 295 24.56 -17.32 2.03
CA LEU A 295 24.36 -18.76 2.14
C LEU A 295 25.61 -19.56 1.73
N GLU A 296 26.36 -19.08 0.73
CA GLU A 296 27.65 -19.63 0.34
C GLU A 296 28.71 -19.43 1.43
N TRP A 297 28.72 -18.26 2.07
CA TRP A 297 29.63 -17.97 3.18
C TRP A 297 29.30 -18.76 4.46
N ARG A 298 28.04 -18.72 4.90
CA ARG A 298 27.61 -19.38 6.15
C ARG A 298 26.18 -19.92 6.05
N PRO A 299 25.98 -21.18 5.60
CA PRO A 299 24.64 -21.75 5.42
C PRO A 299 23.86 -21.92 6.74
N ALA A 300 24.55 -22.01 7.88
CA ALA A 300 23.94 -22.09 9.21
C ALA A 300 23.03 -20.88 9.53
N LEU A 301 23.27 -19.72 8.91
CA LEU A 301 22.45 -18.52 9.09
C LEU A 301 20.97 -18.75 8.72
N ALA A 302 20.69 -19.71 7.82
CA ALA A 302 19.33 -20.03 7.40
C ALA A 302 18.50 -20.67 8.51
N ASP A 303 19.15 -21.34 9.48
CA ASP A 303 18.47 -22.03 10.57
C ASP A 303 18.30 -21.16 11.82
N GLU A 304 19.15 -20.16 12.02
CA GLU A 304 19.06 -19.23 13.15
C GLU A 304 17.73 -18.46 13.15
N VAL A 305 17.29 -18.07 14.35
CA VAL A 305 16.02 -17.38 14.57
C VAL A 305 16.23 -16.07 15.31
N ASP A 306 15.40 -15.09 15.01
CA ASP A 306 15.35 -13.82 15.74
C ASP A 306 14.71 -13.96 17.13
N SER A 307 14.63 -12.85 17.87
CA SER A 307 14.00 -12.81 19.21
C SER A 307 12.52 -13.20 19.20
N GLY A 308 11.85 -13.12 18.05
CA GLY A 308 10.49 -13.56 17.81
C GLY A 308 10.37 -15.01 17.36
N GLY A 309 11.47 -15.78 17.33
CA GLY A 309 11.52 -17.17 16.86
C GLY A 309 11.38 -17.32 15.34
N SER A 310 11.44 -16.22 14.58
CA SER A 310 11.33 -16.25 13.12
C SER A 310 12.69 -16.50 12.50
N SER A 311 12.77 -17.47 11.60
CA SER A 311 13.96 -17.71 10.75
C SER A 311 13.91 -16.87 9.47
N PRO A 312 15.02 -16.74 8.70
CA PRO A 312 15.02 -16.05 7.42
C PRO A 312 13.98 -16.60 6.43
N LEU A 313 13.65 -17.89 6.52
CA LEU A 313 12.60 -18.52 5.73
C LEU A 313 11.20 -17.94 6.04
N HIS A 314 10.92 -17.52 7.27
CA HIS A 314 9.67 -16.83 7.64
C HIS A 314 9.58 -15.46 6.98
N PHE A 315 10.68 -14.69 7.01
CA PHE A 315 10.77 -13.39 6.37
C PHE A 315 10.60 -13.51 4.84
N ALA A 316 11.31 -14.46 4.21
CA ALA A 316 11.20 -14.71 2.76
C ALA A 316 9.80 -15.18 2.35
N SER A 317 9.16 -15.96 3.21
CA SER A 317 7.78 -16.39 3.05
C SER A 317 6.77 -15.27 3.23
N SER A 318 7.09 -14.26 4.04
CA SER A 318 6.27 -13.05 4.19
C SER A 318 6.38 -12.13 2.99
N ASP A 319 7.60 -11.95 2.49
CA ASP A 319 7.89 -11.07 1.36
C ASP A 319 7.33 -11.63 0.03
N GLY A 320 7.51 -12.93 -0.22
CA GLY A 320 6.88 -13.63 -1.35
C GLY A 320 7.81 -13.89 -2.54
N HIS A 321 9.09 -13.52 -2.44
CA HIS A 321 10.10 -13.83 -3.46
C HIS A 321 10.44 -15.33 -3.51
N ARG A 322 9.71 -16.06 -4.38
CA ARG A 322 9.88 -17.51 -4.60
C ARG A 322 11.33 -17.95 -4.78
N LYS A 323 12.15 -17.23 -5.56
CA LYS A 323 13.54 -17.61 -5.81
C LYS A 323 14.39 -17.58 -4.54
N ILE A 324 14.20 -16.57 -3.69
CA ILE A 324 14.87 -16.45 -2.40
C ILE A 324 14.45 -17.59 -1.48
N VAL A 325 13.16 -17.91 -1.44
CA VAL A 325 12.66 -19.08 -0.69
C VAL A 325 13.30 -20.37 -1.19
N GLU A 326 13.38 -20.59 -2.50
CA GLU A 326 14.01 -21.78 -3.09
C GLU A 326 15.52 -21.84 -2.80
N ALA A 327 16.22 -20.70 -2.76
CA ALA A 327 17.63 -20.63 -2.37
C ALA A 327 17.83 -21.02 -0.91
N ILE A 328 17.04 -20.43 0.01
CA ILE A 328 17.08 -20.76 1.43
C ILE A 328 16.73 -22.23 1.66
N LEU A 329 15.68 -22.77 1.02
CA LEU A 329 15.30 -24.18 1.16
C LEU A 329 16.38 -25.16 0.66
N ARG A 330 17.23 -24.75 -0.29
CA ARG A 330 18.32 -25.58 -0.81
C ARG A 330 19.52 -25.62 0.13
N ALA A 331 19.83 -24.49 0.77
CA ALA A 331 20.98 -24.35 1.65
C ALA A 331 20.68 -24.67 3.12
N ALA A 332 19.44 -24.47 3.56
CA ALA A 332 19.03 -24.67 4.94
C ALA A 332 18.98 -26.16 5.33
N PRO A 333 19.26 -26.49 6.61
CA PRO A 333 18.98 -27.81 7.15
C PRO A 333 17.49 -28.20 6.95
N PRO A 334 17.18 -29.48 6.72
CA PRO A 334 15.79 -29.92 6.52
C PRO A 334 14.84 -29.52 7.67
N GLY A 335 15.37 -29.45 8.90
CA GLY A 335 14.64 -29.04 10.10
C GLY A 335 14.08 -27.62 10.08
N THR A 336 14.65 -26.70 9.28
CA THR A 336 14.31 -25.27 9.29
C THR A 336 12.85 -25.01 8.88
N VAL A 337 12.28 -25.84 7.98
CA VAL A 337 10.89 -25.69 7.50
C VAL A 337 9.86 -25.92 8.61
N TYR A 338 10.22 -26.70 9.64
CA TYR A 338 9.34 -27.07 10.74
C TYR A 338 9.41 -26.10 11.93
N LYS A 339 10.35 -25.15 11.90
CA LYS A 339 10.44 -24.11 12.93
C LYS A 339 9.18 -23.24 12.92
N LYS A 340 8.80 -22.78 14.10
CA LYS A 340 7.64 -21.93 14.32
C LYS A 340 8.09 -20.65 14.99
N ASP A 341 7.51 -19.54 14.55
CA ASP A 341 7.63 -18.25 15.21
C ASP A 341 6.97 -18.26 16.61
N SER A 342 7.13 -17.17 17.35
CA SER A 342 6.50 -16.92 18.66
C SER A 342 4.97 -16.98 18.65
N CYS A 343 4.35 -16.88 17.47
CA CYS A 343 2.91 -17.02 17.26
C CYS A 343 2.51 -18.45 16.88
N GLY A 344 3.47 -19.38 16.90
CA GLY A 344 3.31 -20.78 16.57
C GLY A 344 3.14 -21.04 15.07
N LEU A 345 3.46 -20.09 14.20
CA LEU A 345 3.31 -20.20 12.75
C LEU A 345 4.61 -20.64 12.10
N SER A 346 4.53 -21.59 11.17
CA SER A 346 5.66 -21.91 10.30
C SER A 346 5.72 -20.97 9.10
N ALA A 347 6.84 -20.98 8.38
CA ALA A 347 7.01 -20.24 7.13
C ALA A 347 5.89 -20.49 6.10
N LEU A 348 5.38 -21.72 6.01
CA LEU A 348 4.23 -22.07 5.15
C LEU A 348 2.95 -21.33 5.56
N HIS A 349 2.69 -21.19 6.86
CA HIS A 349 1.55 -20.42 7.37
C HIS A 349 1.69 -18.94 7.03
N VAL A 350 2.90 -18.39 7.18
CA VAL A 350 3.19 -16.99 6.83
C VAL A 350 2.95 -16.75 5.34
N ALA A 351 3.49 -17.59 4.45
CA ALA A 351 3.25 -17.50 3.00
C ALA A 351 1.76 -17.58 2.65
N ALA A 352 1.03 -18.50 3.29
CA ALA A 352 -0.39 -18.67 3.07
C ALA A 352 -1.23 -17.46 3.55
N ARG A 353 -0.87 -16.88 4.69
CA ARG A 353 -1.48 -15.67 5.26
C ARG A 353 -1.23 -14.45 4.37
N MET A 354 -0.03 -14.32 3.83
CA MET A 354 0.33 -13.22 2.91
C MET A 354 -0.24 -13.42 1.50
N GLY A 355 -0.61 -14.65 1.15
CA GLY A 355 -1.27 -14.97 -0.12
C GLY A 355 -0.31 -15.35 -1.24
N HIS A 356 0.92 -15.72 -0.90
CA HIS A 356 1.98 -16.06 -1.85
C HIS A 356 1.86 -17.51 -2.32
N ASP A 357 0.92 -17.76 -3.22
CA ASP A 357 0.60 -19.12 -3.73
C ASP A 357 1.80 -19.81 -4.40
N ARG A 358 2.68 -19.04 -5.05
CA ARG A 358 3.91 -19.55 -5.65
C ARG A 358 4.93 -20.02 -4.62
N VAL A 359 5.02 -19.33 -3.47
CA VAL A 359 5.88 -19.72 -2.34
C VAL A 359 5.32 -20.96 -1.66
N VAL A 360 4.00 -20.97 -1.38
CA VAL A 360 3.31 -22.16 -0.86
C VAL A 360 3.57 -23.38 -1.74
N LYS A 361 3.49 -23.20 -3.07
CA LYS A 361 3.79 -24.27 -4.02
C LYS A 361 5.26 -24.73 -3.96
N ALA A 362 6.20 -23.81 -3.77
CA ALA A 362 7.63 -24.14 -3.69
C ALA A 362 7.93 -24.92 -2.41
N VAL A 363 7.48 -24.43 -1.25
CA VAL A 363 7.67 -25.11 0.04
C VAL A 363 7.07 -26.52 0.01
N LEU A 364 5.84 -26.69 -0.48
CA LEU A 364 5.18 -28.00 -0.56
C LEU A 364 5.78 -28.96 -1.58
N ARG A 365 6.55 -28.46 -2.55
CA ARG A 365 7.31 -29.33 -3.48
C ARG A 365 8.59 -29.84 -2.83
N SER A 366 9.26 -29.01 -2.06
CA SER A 366 10.48 -29.39 -1.34
C SER A 366 10.15 -30.27 -0.13
N CYS A 367 9.13 -29.89 0.66
CA CYS A 367 8.69 -30.60 1.86
C CYS A 367 7.15 -30.75 1.85
N PRO A 368 6.62 -31.86 1.29
CA PRO A 368 5.17 -32.08 1.20
C PRO A 368 4.47 -32.24 2.56
N ASP A 369 5.15 -32.84 3.54
CA ASP A 369 4.70 -33.07 4.91
C ASP A 369 4.51 -31.76 5.72
N ALA A 370 5.18 -30.68 5.32
CA ALA A 370 4.96 -29.35 5.89
C ALA A 370 3.48 -28.89 5.78
N ALA A 371 2.69 -29.48 4.87
CA ALA A 371 1.26 -29.22 4.73
C ALA A 371 0.46 -29.54 6.02
N GLU A 372 0.90 -30.52 6.81
CA GLU A 372 0.21 -30.98 8.02
C GLU A 372 0.52 -30.15 9.26
N LEU A 373 1.51 -29.24 9.15
CA LEU A 373 1.90 -28.39 10.25
C LEU A 373 0.72 -27.57 10.77
N ARG A 374 0.64 -27.52 12.10
CA ARG A 374 -0.39 -26.77 12.82
C ARG A 374 0.18 -25.49 13.41
N GLY A 375 -0.50 -24.37 13.18
CA GLY A 375 -0.21 -23.07 13.74
C GLY A 375 -0.42 -23.01 15.26
N GLY A 376 -0.19 -21.83 15.86
CA GLY A 376 -0.47 -21.59 17.28
C GLY A 376 -1.96 -21.71 17.64
N ASP A 377 -2.86 -21.53 16.69
CA ASP A 377 -4.30 -21.77 16.82
C ASP A 377 -4.72 -23.22 16.53
N GLY A 378 -3.76 -24.11 16.21
CA GLY A 378 -4.02 -25.46 15.72
C GLY A 378 -4.54 -25.54 14.29
N GLY A 379 -4.67 -24.41 13.60
CA GLY A 379 -5.08 -24.35 12.20
C GLY A 379 -3.95 -24.76 11.26
N THR A 380 -4.30 -25.21 10.07
CA THR A 380 -3.35 -25.47 8.97
C THR A 380 -3.06 -24.17 8.19
N PHE A 381 -2.12 -24.21 7.24
CA PHE A 381 -1.89 -23.06 6.35
C PHE A 381 -3.16 -22.65 5.56
N VAL A 382 -4.09 -23.58 5.30
CA VAL A 382 -5.38 -23.31 4.65
C VAL A 382 -6.29 -22.46 5.55
N HIS A 383 -6.25 -22.67 6.88
CA HIS A 383 -6.96 -21.83 7.84
C HIS A 383 -6.43 -20.39 7.80
N ALA A 384 -5.11 -20.24 7.78
CA ALA A 384 -4.45 -18.93 7.67
C ALA A 384 -4.84 -18.21 6.36
N ALA A 385 -4.83 -18.93 5.23
CA ALA A 385 -5.25 -18.40 3.93
C ALA A 385 -6.74 -18.00 3.91
N ALA A 386 -7.62 -18.82 4.48
CA ALA A 386 -9.05 -18.54 4.56
C ALA A 386 -9.34 -17.29 5.39
N ARG A 387 -8.72 -17.19 6.57
CA ARG A 387 -8.82 -16.04 7.48
C ARG A 387 -8.32 -14.75 6.84
N ALA A 388 -7.23 -14.82 6.07
CA ALA A 388 -6.66 -13.68 5.36
C ALA A 388 -7.27 -13.43 3.96
N LYS A 389 -8.37 -14.12 3.61
CA LYS A 389 -9.10 -13.98 2.32
C LYS A 389 -8.25 -14.28 1.08
N ARG A 390 -7.27 -15.19 1.17
CA ARG A 390 -6.31 -15.49 0.10
C ARG A 390 -6.82 -16.57 -0.85
N SER A 391 -7.70 -16.17 -1.78
CA SER A 391 -8.36 -17.09 -2.74
C SER A 391 -7.40 -17.92 -3.61
N LYS A 392 -6.23 -17.38 -3.98
CA LYS A 392 -5.25 -18.10 -4.82
C LYS A 392 -4.62 -19.29 -4.09
N VAL A 393 -4.24 -19.11 -2.82
CA VAL A 393 -3.70 -20.17 -1.97
C VAL A 393 -4.74 -21.25 -1.70
N VAL A 394 -5.98 -20.85 -1.40
CA VAL A 394 -7.09 -21.82 -1.22
C VAL A 394 -7.39 -22.58 -2.51
N SER A 395 -7.36 -21.91 -3.66
CA SER A 395 -7.51 -22.54 -4.98
C SER A 395 -6.40 -23.55 -5.27
N LEU A 396 -5.17 -23.29 -4.81
CA LEU A 396 -4.07 -24.25 -4.89
C LEU A 396 -4.36 -25.49 -4.04
N ALA A 397 -4.79 -25.31 -2.78
CA ALA A 397 -5.13 -26.41 -1.89
C ALA A 397 -6.26 -27.28 -2.46
N VAL A 398 -7.32 -26.65 -2.98
CA VAL A 398 -8.46 -27.35 -3.58
C VAL A 398 -8.10 -28.15 -4.84
N LYS A 399 -7.14 -27.68 -5.64
CA LYS A 399 -6.71 -28.36 -6.86
C LYS A 399 -5.78 -29.55 -6.60
N ASN A 400 -5.13 -29.61 -5.44
CA ASN A 400 -4.19 -30.67 -5.12
C ASN A 400 -4.89 -31.76 -4.29
N PRO A 401 -5.07 -32.99 -4.83
CA PRO A 401 -5.74 -34.08 -4.11
C PRO A 401 -5.13 -34.39 -2.75
N MET A 402 -3.80 -34.27 -2.60
CA MET A 402 -3.09 -34.52 -1.34
C MET A 402 -3.54 -33.60 -0.20
N LEU A 403 -4.08 -32.42 -0.53
CA LEU A 403 -4.47 -31.40 0.45
C LEU A 403 -5.97 -31.43 0.79
N HIS A 404 -6.76 -32.33 0.17
CA HIS A 404 -8.22 -32.39 0.39
C HIS A 404 -8.57 -32.68 1.85
N GLY A 405 -7.81 -33.55 2.52
CA GLY A 405 -8.00 -33.83 3.95
C GLY A 405 -7.86 -32.60 4.86
N LEU A 406 -7.12 -31.58 4.41
CA LEU A 406 -6.90 -30.34 5.17
C LEU A 406 -8.04 -29.33 5.01
N LEU A 407 -8.93 -29.50 4.02
CA LEU A 407 -10.01 -28.55 3.73
C LEU A 407 -11.16 -28.63 4.76
N ASP A 408 -11.33 -29.78 5.40
CA ASP A 408 -12.30 -30.02 6.49
C ASP A 408 -11.62 -30.19 7.86
N ALA A 409 -10.30 -30.04 7.94
CA ALA A 409 -9.58 -30.09 9.20
C ALA A 409 -10.08 -28.99 10.15
N GLN A 410 -10.19 -29.30 11.44
CA GLN A 410 -10.57 -28.33 12.47
C GLN A 410 -9.31 -27.78 13.16
N ASP A 411 -9.38 -26.51 13.56
CA ASP A 411 -8.43 -25.86 14.47
C ASP A 411 -8.79 -26.13 15.95
N ARG A 412 -8.06 -25.50 16.90
CA ARG A 412 -8.31 -25.68 18.35
C ARG A 412 -9.70 -25.24 18.80
N ASP A 413 -10.32 -24.32 18.07
CA ASP A 413 -11.67 -23.80 18.34
C ASP A 413 -12.75 -24.63 17.62
N GLY A 414 -12.36 -25.71 16.93
CA GLY A 414 -13.26 -26.55 16.14
C GLY A 414 -13.62 -25.91 14.78
N ASN A 415 -13.02 -24.79 14.40
CA ASN A 415 -13.33 -24.12 13.15
C ASN A 415 -12.62 -24.83 11.98
N THR A 416 -13.37 -25.06 10.90
CA THR A 416 -12.79 -25.44 9.60
C THR A 416 -12.34 -24.19 8.82
N PRO A 417 -11.55 -24.32 7.73
CA PRO A 417 -11.25 -23.21 6.85
C PRO A 417 -12.51 -22.48 6.33
N LEU A 418 -13.61 -23.20 6.15
CA LEU A 418 -14.90 -22.62 5.75
C LEU A 418 -15.48 -21.70 6.84
N HIS A 419 -15.40 -22.08 8.12
CA HIS A 419 -15.83 -21.23 9.24
C HIS A 419 -15.06 -19.90 9.23
N LEU A 420 -13.73 -19.96 9.08
CA LEU A 420 -12.87 -18.79 9.08
C LEU A 420 -13.09 -17.91 7.84
N ALA A 421 -13.35 -18.50 6.67
CA ALA A 421 -13.67 -17.75 5.46
C ALA A 421 -15.00 -16.98 5.57
N VAL A 422 -16.02 -17.58 6.22
CA VAL A 422 -17.30 -16.89 6.48
C VAL A 422 -17.12 -15.80 7.52
N ALA A 423 -16.42 -16.08 8.63
CA ALA A 423 -16.15 -15.09 9.68
C ALA A 423 -15.34 -13.89 9.17
N ALA A 424 -14.39 -14.12 8.26
CA ALA A 424 -13.63 -13.07 7.61
C ALA A 424 -14.47 -12.26 6.61
N GLY A 425 -15.59 -12.80 6.11
CA GLY A 425 -16.38 -12.22 5.03
C GLY A 425 -15.66 -12.29 3.69
N ALA A 426 -15.31 -13.51 3.26
CA ALA A 426 -14.58 -13.79 2.01
C ALA A 426 -15.42 -14.66 1.05
N PRO A 427 -16.46 -14.12 0.38
CA PRO A 427 -17.39 -14.91 -0.42
C PRO A 427 -16.71 -15.68 -1.56
N GLY A 428 -15.67 -15.11 -2.21
CA GLY A 428 -14.91 -15.81 -3.24
C GLY A 428 -14.13 -17.04 -2.72
N VAL A 429 -13.64 -16.99 -1.48
CA VAL A 429 -12.99 -18.14 -0.82
C VAL A 429 -14.05 -19.20 -0.48
N VAL A 430 -15.17 -18.78 0.11
CA VAL A 430 -16.31 -19.65 0.46
C VAL A 430 -16.84 -20.38 -0.78
N GLU A 431 -17.05 -19.67 -1.89
CA GLU A 431 -17.49 -20.27 -3.16
C GLU A 431 -16.45 -21.26 -3.70
N THR A 432 -15.16 -20.96 -3.58
CA THR A 432 -14.09 -21.86 -4.02
C THR A 432 -14.07 -23.16 -3.21
N LEU A 433 -14.16 -23.07 -1.88
CA LEU A 433 -14.20 -24.22 -0.98
C LEU A 433 -15.45 -25.09 -1.23
N LEU A 434 -16.63 -24.49 -1.31
CA LEU A 434 -17.89 -25.24 -1.48
C LEU A 434 -18.04 -25.83 -2.88
N ARG A 435 -17.70 -25.06 -3.93
CA ARG A 435 -17.91 -25.49 -5.32
C ARG A 435 -16.87 -26.48 -5.79
N LYS A 436 -15.59 -26.18 -5.54
CA LYS A 436 -14.47 -26.95 -6.07
C LYS A 436 -13.88 -27.90 -5.03
N GLY A 437 -13.79 -27.46 -3.78
CA GLY A 437 -13.27 -28.27 -2.66
C GLY A 437 -14.27 -29.31 -2.14
N LYS A 438 -15.57 -29.15 -2.42
CA LYS A 438 -16.64 -30.03 -1.94
C LYS A 438 -16.59 -30.26 -0.41
N VAL A 439 -16.18 -29.23 0.32
CA VAL A 439 -16.03 -29.25 1.79
C VAL A 439 -17.37 -29.46 2.49
N ARG A 440 -17.33 -30.02 3.69
CA ARG A 440 -18.51 -30.18 4.54
C ARG A 440 -18.94 -28.82 5.10
N ALA A 441 -20.21 -28.48 4.87
CA ALA A 441 -20.77 -27.17 5.23
C ALA A 441 -21.56 -27.20 6.56
N ASP A 442 -21.66 -28.37 7.17
CA ASP A 442 -22.46 -28.72 8.35
C ASP A 442 -21.61 -29.07 9.58
N VAL A 443 -20.28 -28.97 9.48
CA VAL A 443 -19.37 -29.16 10.60
C VAL A 443 -19.65 -28.10 11.68
N LEU A 444 -19.67 -28.52 12.95
CA LEU A 444 -19.85 -27.64 14.09
C LEU A 444 -18.49 -27.32 14.73
N ASN A 445 -18.29 -26.06 15.07
CA ASN A 445 -17.17 -25.64 15.92
C ASN A 445 -17.46 -25.87 17.41
N ASN A 446 -16.51 -25.55 18.29
CA ASN A 446 -16.66 -25.76 19.74
C ASN A 446 -17.79 -24.91 20.37
N ASP A 447 -18.20 -23.82 19.73
CA ASP A 447 -19.37 -23.01 20.12
C ASP A 447 -20.71 -23.62 19.65
N GLY A 448 -20.68 -24.80 19.01
CA GLY A 448 -21.85 -25.44 18.40
C GLY A 448 -22.43 -24.64 17.24
N ARG A 449 -21.59 -23.90 16.50
CA ARG A 449 -21.97 -23.08 15.34
C ARG A 449 -21.48 -23.72 14.06
N THR A 450 -22.32 -23.70 13.05
CA THR A 450 -21.94 -24.03 11.66
C THR A 450 -21.29 -22.80 10.99
N PRO A 451 -20.60 -22.95 9.84
CA PRO A 451 -20.15 -21.81 9.06
C PRO A 451 -21.30 -20.86 8.69
N PHE A 452 -22.51 -21.40 8.49
CA PHE A 452 -23.70 -20.62 8.18
C PHE A 452 -24.07 -19.63 9.29
N ASP A 453 -23.99 -20.08 10.55
CA ASP A 453 -24.34 -19.26 11.71
C ASP A 453 -23.39 -18.06 11.89
N LEU A 454 -22.16 -18.17 11.39
CA LEU A 454 -21.17 -17.10 11.45
C LEU A 454 -21.45 -15.96 10.45
N ALA A 455 -22.25 -16.19 9.41
CA ALA A 455 -22.61 -15.16 8.42
C ALA A 455 -23.41 -14.00 9.02
N ALA A 456 -24.06 -14.21 10.17
CA ALA A 456 -24.77 -13.14 10.90
C ALA A 456 -23.82 -12.07 11.46
N GLY A 457 -22.56 -12.41 11.70
CA GLY A 457 -21.53 -11.51 12.25
C GLY A 457 -20.74 -10.72 11.21
N SER A 458 -21.12 -10.78 9.93
CA SER A 458 -20.43 -10.04 8.87
C SER A 458 -20.58 -8.52 9.05
N THR A 459 -19.52 -7.77 8.70
CA THR A 459 -19.45 -6.32 8.90
C THR A 459 -20.26 -5.51 7.88
N SER A 460 -20.51 -6.05 6.68
CA SER A 460 -21.26 -5.37 5.62
C SER A 460 -22.47 -6.18 5.17
N PHE A 461 -23.58 -5.48 4.90
CA PHE A 461 -24.80 -6.10 4.39
C PHE A 461 -24.58 -6.87 3.08
N LEU A 462 -23.87 -6.27 2.11
CA LEU A 462 -23.62 -6.92 0.81
C LEU A 462 -22.75 -8.17 0.97
N THR A 463 -21.78 -8.14 1.90
CA THR A 463 -20.96 -9.32 2.21
C THR A 463 -21.80 -10.42 2.86
N MET A 464 -22.67 -10.08 3.81
CA MET A 464 -23.59 -11.02 4.44
C MET A 464 -24.51 -11.66 3.38
N VAL A 465 -25.11 -10.85 2.50
CA VAL A 465 -25.97 -11.35 1.42
C VAL A 465 -25.17 -12.28 0.51
N SER A 466 -23.95 -11.91 0.11
CA SER A 466 -23.11 -12.75 -0.75
C SER A 466 -22.76 -14.09 -0.09
N LEU A 467 -22.44 -14.09 1.22
CA LEU A 467 -22.16 -15.31 1.98
C LEU A 467 -23.39 -16.19 2.11
N VAL A 468 -24.53 -15.63 2.53
CA VAL A 468 -25.80 -16.38 2.67
C VAL A 468 -26.22 -16.96 1.32
N VAL A 469 -26.14 -16.19 0.24
CA VAL A 469 -26.45 -16.66 -1.12
C VAL A 469 -25.57 -17.84 -1.49
N THR A 470 -24.26 -17.73 -1.28
CA THR A 470 -23.30 -18.79 -1.59
C THR A 470 -23.58 -20.03 -0.75
N LEU A 471 -23.69 -19.89 0.58
CA LEU A 471 -23.91 -21.00 1.50
C LEU A 471 -25.21 -21.75 1.19
N VAL A 472 -26.32 -21.04 0.94
CA VAL A 472 -27.60 -21.65 0.57
C VAL A 472 -27.52 -22.33 -0.80
N ALA A 473 -26.86 -21.73 -1.78
CA ALA A 473 -26.68 -22.30 -3.12
C ALA A 473 -25.96 -23.66 -3.08
N PHE A 474 -25.09 -23.87 -2.08
CA PHE A 474 -24.37 -25.12 -1.83
C PHE A 474 -24.94 -25.94 -0.68
N ARG A 475 -26.19 -25.68 -0.28
CA ARG A 475 -26.97 -26.47 0.70
C ARG A 475 -26.38 -26.51 2.12
N ALA A 476 -25.57 -25.54 2.52
CA ALA A 476 -25.17 -25.37 3.91
C ALA A 476 -26.41 -25.17 4.79
N GLN A 477 -26.43 -25.79 5.97
CA GLN A 477 -27.52 -25.65 6.93
C GLN A 477 -27.02 -24.91 8.18
N PRO A 478 -27.88 -24.06 8.80
CA PRO A 478 -27.61 -23.59 10.14
C PRO A 478 -27.65 -24.76 11.12
N ARG A 479 -27.13 -24.56 12.33
CA ARG A 479 -27.22 -25.55 13.40
C ARG A 479 -28.68 -26.04 13.60
N PRO A 480 -28.91 -27.34 13.84
CA PRO A 480 -30.23 -27.85 14.16
C PRO A 480 -30.68 -27.27 15.51
N GLN A 481 -31.57 -26.28 15.47
CA GLN A 481 -32.12 -25.62 16.65
C GLN A 481 -33.62 -25.41 16.50
N ARG A 482 -34.35 -25.42 17.63
CA ARG A 482 -35.77 -25.10 17.62
C ARG A 482 -36.00 -23.70 17.04
N GLN A 483 -37.00 -23.58 16.16
CA GLN A 483 -37.23 -22.39 15.33
C GLN A 483 -37.68 -21.14 16.09
N ASP A 484 -38.05 -21.30 17.37
CA ASP A 484 -38.47 -20.31 18.35
C ASP A 484 -37.29 -19.58 19.02
N GLN A 485 -36.13 -20.22 19.14
CA GLN A 485 -34.92 -19.63 19.74
C GLN A 485 -34.02 -18.89 18.74
N LEU A 486 -34.43 -18.80 17.47
CA LEU A 486 -33.66 -18.13 16.44
C LEU A 486 -33.68 -16.60 16.68
N LYS A 487 -32.56 -16.08 17.20
CA LYS A 487 -32.35 -14.63 17.31
C LYS A 487 -32.47 -14.00 15.92
N LYS A 488 -33.42 -13.07 15.78
CA LYS A 488 -33.57 -12.23 14.59
C LYS A 488 -32.31 -11.38 14.42
N TRP A 489 -31.79 -11.33 13.19
CA TRP A 489 -30.63 -10.53 12.88
C TRP A 489 -30.89 -9.04 13.16
N SER A 490 -29.97 -8.36 13.87
CA SER A 490 -30.13 -6.97 14.30
C SER A 490 -29.78 -6.02 13.16
N GLY A 491 -30.77 -5.61 12.38
CA GLY A 491 -30.59 -4.71 11.23
C GLY A 491 -30.21 -3.26 11.56
N ARG A 492 -29.64 -2.98 12.74
CA ARG A 492 -29.25 -1.62 13.16
C ARG A 492 -28.20 -1.02 12.22
N ASP A 493 -27.20 -1.80 11.83
CA ASP A 493 -26.12 -1.34 10.94
C ASP A 493 -26.63 -1.10 9.50
N ILE A 494 -27.63 -1.87 9.04
CA ILE A 494 -28.29 -1.63 7.75
C ILE A 494 -29.09 -0.33 7.78
N VAL A 495 -29.88 -0.09 8.84
CA VAL A 495 -30.69 1.13 8.92
C VAL A 495 -29.77 2.34 8.86
N HIS A 496 -28.64 2.30 9.57
CA HIS A 496 -27.64 3.37 9.52
C HIS A 496 -27.00 3.53 8.13
N GLU A 497 -26.61 2.44 7.47
CA GLU A 497 -25.99 2.51 6.14
C GLU A 497 -26.99 2.95 5.05
N ILE A 498 -28.24 2.49 5.13
CA ILE A 498 -29.34 2.94 4.26
C ILE A 498 -29.62 4.42 4.49
N GLU A 499 -29.69 4.88 5.75
CA GLU A 499 -29.91 6.30 6.06
C GLU A 499 -28.81 7.18 5.45
N LYS A 500 -27.54 6.78 5.65
CA LYS A 500 -26.38 7.50 5.12
C LYS A 500 -26.37 7.53 3.59
N THR A 501 -26.58 6.38 2.95
CA THR A 501 -26.60 6.29 1.47
C THR A 501 -27.81 6.98 0.85
N SER A 502 -28.96 6.94 1.54
CA SER A 502 -30.19 7.60 1.11
C SER A 502 -30.04 9.11 1.01
N ASP A 503 -29.27 9.75 1.91
CA ASP A 503 -29.04 11.19 1.87
C ASP A 503 -28.25 11.60 0.62
N SER A 504 -27.17 10.88 0.31
CA SER A 504 -26.39 11.11 -0.91
C SER A 504 -27.20 10.82 -2.18
N LEU A 505 -27.99 9.74 -2.19
CA LEU A 505 -28.81 9.35 -3.34
C LEU A 505 -29.97 10.32 -3.59
N ALA A 506 -30.55 10.92 -2.54
CA ALA A 506 -31.60 11.92 -2.68
C ALA A 506 -31.07 13.16 -3.42
N VAL A 507 -29.85 13.60 -3.11
CA VAL A 507 -29.17 14.70 -3.84
C VAL A 507 -28.99 14.34 -5.31
N VAL A 508 -28.52 13.12 -5.61
CA VAL A 508 -28.36 12.67 -7.00
C VAL A 508 -29.69 12.64 -7.75
N ALA A 509 -30.76 12.11 -7.14
CA ALA A 509 -32.09 12.11 -7.74
C ALA A 509 -32.59 13.54 -8.01
N VAL A 510 -32.45 14.46 -7.05
CA VAL A 510 -32.81 15.87 -7.26
C VAL A 510 -32.02 16.47 -8.43
N LEU A 511 -30.71 16.22 -8.55
CA LEU A 511 -29.88 16.69 -9.67
C LEU A 511 -30.32 16.11 -11.02
N ILE A 512 -30.72 14.84 -11.07
CA ILE A 512 -31.28 14.24 -12.29
C ILE A 512 -32.62 14.90 -12.65
N ALA A 513 -33.48 15.18 -11.66
CA ALA A 513 -34.76 15.82 -11.90
C ALA A 513 -34.59 17.27 -12.38
N THR A 514 -33.68 18.03 -11.77
CA THR A 514 -33.44 19.44 -12.14
C THR A 514 -32.76 19.55 -13.50
N SER A 515 -31.82 18.65 -13.83
CA SER A 515 -31.19 18.64 -15.15
C SER A 515 -32.18 18.27 -16.26
N ALA A 516 -33.03 17.26 -16.05
CA ALA A 516 -34.10 16.91 -16.98
C ALA A 516 -35.09 18.08 -17.16
N LEU A 517 -35.57 18.66 -16.06
CA LEU A 517 -36.49 19.81 -16.10
C LEU A 517 -35.88 21.02 -16.85
N ALA A 518 -34.61 21.31 -16.61
CA ALA A 518 -33.89 22.38 -17.31
C ALA A 518 -33.73 22.09 -18.81
N ALA A 519 -33.55 20.83 -19.21
CA ALA A 519 -33.52 20.41 -20.62
C ALA A 519 -34.92 20.55 -21.27
N GLY A 520 -35.99 20.27 -20.52
CA GLY A 520 -37.36 20.51 -20.94
C GLY A 520 -37.70 21.97 -21.21
N PHE A 521 -37.14 22.91 -20.43
CA PHE A 521 -37.32 24.36 -20.64
C PHE A 521 -36.38 24.95 -21.69
N ASN A 522 -35.16 24.41 -21.83
CA ASN A 522 -34.18 24.84 -22.83
C ASN A 522 -34.24 23.94 -24.07
N LEU A 523 -35.42 23.85 -24.68
CA LEU A 523 -35.64 22.98 -25.85
C LEU A 523 -34.65 23.31 -26.97
N PRO A 524 -34.07 22.29 -27.63
CA PRO A 524 -33.27 22.50 -28.83
C PRO A 524 -34.11 23.26 -29.87
N GLY A 525 -33.63 24.44 -30.29
CA GLY A 525 -34.33 25.33 -31.23
C GLY A 525 -35.16 26.45 -30.60
N GLY A 526 -35.43 26.42 -29.29
CA GLY A 526 -36.22 27.45 -28.59
C GLY A 526 -37.72 27.44 -28.94
N TYR A 527 -38.47 28.35 -28.32
CA TYR A 527 -39.89 28.56 -28.58
C TYR A 527 -40.09 29.71 -29.58
N SER A 528 -41.13 29.61 -30.39
CA SER A 528 -41.65 30.73 -31.20
C SER A 528 -42.51 31.64 -30.33
N ASP A 529 -42.79 32.85 -30.83
CA ASP A 529 -43.61 33.85 -30.13
C ASP A 529 -45.07 33.39 -29.86
N GLU A 530 -45.51 32.31 -30.51
CA GLU A 530 -46.83 31.67 -30.32
C GLU A 530 -46.79 30.51 -29.31
N GLY A 531 -45.63 30.23 -28.69
CA GLY A 531 -45.44 29.15 -27.73
C GLY A 531 -45.18 27.77 -28.34
N GLU A 532 -45.17 27.64 -29.68
CA GLU A 532 -44.75 26.40 -30.35
C GLU A 532 -43.23 26.30 -30.43
N ALA A 533 -42.64 25.12 -30.21
CA ALA A 533 -41.20 24.91 -30.38
C ALA A 533 -40.77 25.18 -31.83
N ASN A 534 -39.74 26.00 -32.06
CA ASN A 534 -39.29 26.38 -33.41
C ASN A 534 -38.88 25.17 -34.28
N LEU A 535 -38.45 24.08 -33.64
CA LEU A 535 -38.14 22.82 -34.29
C LEU A 535 -39.38 22.10 -34.85
N ALA A 536 -40.56 22.36 -34.29
CA ALA A 536 -41.87 21.92 -34.80
C ALA A 536 -42.42 22.86 -35.89
N ARG A 537 -42.07 24.15 -35.87
CA ARG A 537 -42.53 25.14 -36.87
C ARG A 537 -41.73 25.14 -38.18
N LYS A 538 -40.39 25.00 -38.10
CA LYS A 538 -39.49 24.85 -39.27
C LYS A 538 -39.85 23.61 -40.13
N PHE A 539 -40.62 22.71 -39.54
CA PHE A 539 -41.19 21.48 -40.05
C PHE A 539 -42.38 21.70 -41.00
N ASN A 540 -43.30 22.60 -40.65
CA ASN A 540 -44.49 22.89 -41.45
C ASN A 540 -44.19 23.77 -42.67
N VAL A 541 -43.08 24.52 -42.67
CA VAL A 541 -42.80 25.54 -43.70
C VAL A 541 -41.86 25.04 -44.82
N THR A 542 -41.08 23.97 -44.59
CA THR A 542 -40.17 23.43 -45.63
C THR A 542 -40.68 22.08 -46.13
N GLY A 543 -41.27 22.06 -47.33
CA GLY A 543 -41.74 20.85 -48.01
C GLY A 543 -40.62 19.88 -48.37
N ALA A 544 -40.05 19.19 -47.38
CA ALA A 544 -39.06 18.13 -47.54
C ALA A 544 -39.72 16.75 -47.40
N THR A 545 -39.45 15.87 -48.37
CA THR A 545 -39.92 14.48 -48.54
C THR A 545 -40.32 13.75 -47.23
N ASP A 546 -41.51 13.14 -47.26
CA ASP A 546 -42.28 12.56 -46.14
C ASP A 546 -41.52 11.72 -45.10
N SER A 547 -40.43 11.05 -45.47
CA SER A 547 -39.69 10.15 -44.59
C SER A 547 -38.78 10.86 -43.57
N GLY A 548 -38.19 12.01 -43.95
CA GLY A 548 -37.29 12.79 -43.08
C GLY A 548 -38.03 13.68 -42.07
N HIS A 549 -39.20 14.18 -42.48
CA HIS A 549 -40.13 14.92 -41.64
C HIS A 549 -40.62 14.02 -40.49
N LEU A 550 -41.22 12.87 -40.80
CA LEU A 550 -41.77 11.98 -39.77
C LEU A 550 -40.74 11.55 -38.71
N ALA A 551 -39.46 11.38 -39.09
CA ALA A 551 -38.39 10.97 -38.19
C ALA A 551 -38.00 12.02 -37.13
N ARG A 552 -37.94 13.33 -37.45
CA ARG A 552 -37.54 14.35 -36.45
C ARG A 552 -38.72 14.80 -35.58
N GLN A 553 -39.95 14.80 -36.09
CA GLN A 553 -41.15 14.99 -35.26
C GLN A 553 -41.29 13.86 -34.24
N PHE A 554 -41.02 12.62 -34.67
CA PHE A 554 -40.95 11.47 -33.78
C PHE A 554 -39.83 11.63 -32.73
N ALA A 555 -38.64 12.10 -33.11
CA ALA A 555 -37.53 12.35 -32.19
C ALA A 555 -37.87 13.41 -31.13
N PHE A 556 -38.55 14.50 -31.50
CA PHE A 556 -39.00 15.54 -30.58
C PHE A 556 -40.07 15.04 -29.59
N LYS A 557 -41.09 14.32 -30.07
CA LYS A 557 -42.10 13.71 -29.20
C LYS A 557 -41.48 12.67 -28.25
N SER A 558 -40.51 11.90 -28.76
CA SER A 558 -39.76 10.94 -27.95
C SER A 558 -38.90 11.61 -26.88
N PHE A 559 -38.25 12.74 -27.22
CA PHE A 559 -37.48 13.55 -26.28
C PHE A 559 -38.37 14.01 -25.12
N LEU A 560 -39.49 14.69 -25.41
CA LEU A 560 -40.40 15.19 -24.37
C LEU A 560 -40.95 14.06 -23.48
N PHE A 561 -41.30 12.94 -24.09
CA PHE A 561 -41.79 11.78 -23.34
C PHE A 561 -40.71 11.20 -22.41
N LEU A 562 -39.50 10.97 -22.93
CA LEU A 562 -38.40 10.39 -22.16
C LEU A 562 -37.92 11.33 -21.05
N ASP A 563 -37.88 12.64 -21.31
CA ASP A 563 -37.52 13.66 -20.33
C ASP A 563 -38.57 13.74 -19.20
N THR A 564 -39.86 13.69 -19.55
CA THR A 564 -40.96 13.62 -18.58
C THR A 564 -40.87 12.35 -17.72
N VAL A 565 -40.55 11.20 -18.33
CA VAL A 565 -40.31 9.96 -17.60
C VAL A 565 -39.11 10.09 -16.66
N ALA A 566 -38.04 10.76 -17.08
CA ALA A 566 -36.86 11.00 -16.25
C ALA A 566 -37.21 11.84 -15.01
N VAL A 567 -37.93 12.96 -15.18
CA VAL A 567 -38.38 13.80 -14.07
C VAL A 567 -39.30 13.03 -13.13
N ALA A 568 -40.36 12.39 -13.67
CA ALA A 568 -41.37 11.71 -12.86
C ALA A 568 -40.76 10.57 -12.03
N THR A 569 -39.92 9.74 -12.64
CA THR A 569 -39.26 8.63 -11.94
C THR A 569 -38.23 9.13 -10.92
N SER A 570 -37.55 10.25 -11.18
CA SER A 570 -36.63 10.84 -10.20
C SER A 570 -37.35 11.41 -8.98
N VAL A 571 -38.47 12.12 -9.17
CA VAL A 571 -39.30 12.64 -8.07
C VAL A 571 -39.84 11.50 -7.21
N VAL A 572 -40.34 10.42 -7.85
CA VAL A 572 -40.76 9.20 -7.14
C VAL A 572 -39.60 8.60 -6.35
N ALA A 573 -38.38 8.59 -6.89
CA ALA A 573 -37.21 8.11 -6.16
C ALA A 573 -36.93 8.94 -4.90
N VAL A 574 -36.98 10.28 -4.97
CA VAL A 574 -36.80 11.16 -3.81
C VAL A 574 -37.86 10.87 -2.74
N ILE A 575 -39.12 10.77 -3.12
CA ILE A 575 -40.23 10.46 -2.19
C ILE A 575 -39.99 9.11 -1.50
N LEU A 576 -39.56 8.09 -2.25
CA LEU A 576 -39.29 6.76 -1.71
C LEU A 576 -38.07 6.72 -0.78
N LEU A 577 -37.02 7.51 -1.05
CA LEU A 577 -35.85 7.67 -0.17
C LEU A 577 -36.23 8.34 1.15
N VAL A 578 -36.98 9.46 1.08
CA VAL A 578 -37.47 10.18 2.27
C VAL A 578 -38.42 9.32 3.10
N TYR A 579 -39.37 8.64 2.45
CA TYR A 579 -40.30 7.72 3.10
C TYR A 579 -39.57 6.54 3.76
N GLY A 580 -38.57 5.98 3.07
CA GLY A 580 -37.72 4.92 3.61
C GLY A 580 -37.02 5.33 4.90
N LYS A 581 -36.49 6.55 4.94
CA LYS A 581 -35.84 7.16 6.11
C LYS A 581 -36.83 7.41 7.27
N ALA A 582 -38.01 7.93 6.98
CA ALA A 582 -39.04 8.21 7.99
C ALA A 582 -39.62 6.91 8.63
N SER A 583 -39.71 5.83 7.85
CA SER A 583 -40.39 4.61 8.30
C SER A 583 -39.67 3.84 9.42
N ARG A 584 -38.34 4.00 9.57
CA ARG A 584 -37.46 3.31 10.56
C ARG A 584 -37.76 1.81 10.81
N SER A 585 -38.39 1.15 9.83
CA SER A 585 -38.99 -0.17 9.97
C SER A 585 -38.40 -1.14 8.94
N ALA A 586 -38.64 -2.44 9.12
CA ALA A 586 -38.20 -3.49 8.20
C ALA A 586 -38.69 -3.30 6.75
N GLY A 587 -39.69 -2.43 6.52
CA GLY A 587 -40.15 -2.00 5.20
C GLY A 587 -39.23 -1.00 4.47
N SER A 588 -38.31 -0.34 5.17
CA SER A 588 -37.41 0.70 4.63
C SER A 588 -36.52 0.21 3.47
N TRP A 589 -36.11 -1.07 3.49
CA TRP A 589 -35.36 -1.65 2.38
C TRP A 589 -36.16 -1.73 1.06
N ARG A 590 -37.47 -1.97 1.14
CA ARG A 590 -38.31 -2.09 -0.07
C ARG A 590 -38.46 -0.75 -0.76
N SER A 591 -38.68 0.32 0.00
CA SER A 591 -38.74 1.68 -0.53
C SER A 591 -37.38 2.13 -1.04
N PHE A 592 -36.28 1.83 -0.32
CA PHE A 592 -34.93 2.13 -0.76
C PHE A 592 -34.57 1.44 -2.09
N ALA A 593 -34.87 0.15 -2.22
CA ALA A 593 -34.63 -0.58 -3.46
C ALA A 593 -35.50 -0.09 -4.62
N ALA A 594 -36.78 0.20 -4.36
CA ALA A 594 -37.66 0.80 -5.36
C ALA A 594 -37.13 2.17 -5.83
N ALA A 595 -36.64 3.00 -4.91
CA ALA A 595 -36.01 4.27 -5.25
C ALA A 595 -34.78 4.10 -6.14
N LEU A 596 -33.92 3.11 -5.85
CA LEU A 596 -32.76 2.80 -6.67
C LEU A 596 -33.13 2.39 -8.10
N HIS A 597 -34.22 1.62 -8.26
CA HIS A 597 -34.77 1.30 -9.59
C HIS A 597 -35.34 2.54 -10.29
N CYS A 598 -36.07 3.40 -9.59
CA CYS A 598 -36.59 4.65 -10.14
C CYS A 598 -35.47 5.59 -10.60
N MET A 599 -34.39 5.73 -9.82
CA MET A 599 -33.21 6.50 -10.24
C MET A 599 -32.53 5.89 -11.47
N TRP A 600 -32.43 4.56 -11.54
CA TRP A 600 -31.85 3.88 -12.69
C TRP A 600 -32.64 4.12 -13.98
N VAL A 601 -33.98 3.98 -13.90
CA VAL A 601 -34.87 4.29 -15.02
C VAL A 601 -34.74 5.76 -15.41
N SER A 602 -34.72 6.67 -14.43
CA SER A 602 -34.57 8.10 -14.67
C SER A 602 -33.28 8.43 -15.42
N LEU A 603 -32.15 7.87 -15.01
CA LEU A 603 -30.85 8.12 -15.62
C LEU A 603 -30.77 7.59 -17.06
N ILE A 604 -31.32 6.39 -17.32
CA ILE A 604 -31.43 5.86 -18.69
C ILE A 604 -32.32 6.75 -19.54
N SER A 605 -33.49 7.14 -19.03
CA SER A 605 -34.44 7.99 -19.75
C SER A 605 -33.84 9.35 -20.09
N LEU A 606 -33.09 9.97 -19.17
CA LEU A 606 -32.38 11.22 -19.40
C LEU A 606 -31.32 11.09 -20.50
N MET A 607 -30.51 10.01 -20.47
CA MET A 607 -29.51 9.76 -21.52
C MET A 607 -30.14 9.50 -22.89
N LEU A 608 -31.26 8.78 -22.93
CA LEU A 608 -32.00 8.52 -24.17
C LEU A 608 -32.69 9.78 -24.70
N ALA A 609 -33.21 10.63 -23.81
CA ALA A 609 -33.73 11.95 -24.16
C ALA A 609 -32.63 12.80 -24.81
N PHE A 610 -31.47 12.93 -24.16
CA PHE A 610 -30.32 13.64 -24.73
C PHE A 610 -29.93 13.12 -26.13
N TYR A 611 -29.93 11.80 -26.33
CA TYR A 611 -29.68 11.21 -27.65
C TYR A 611 -30.75 11.59 -28.68
N THR A 612 -32.03 11.53 -28.33
CA THR A 612 -33.12 11.95 -29.23
C THR A 612 -33.05 13.44 -29.57
N ALA A 613 -32.63 14.30 -28.63
CA ALA A 613 -32.40 15.72 -28.84
C ALA A 613 -31.22 15.96 -29.81
N LEU A 614 -30.08 15.29 -29.60
CA LEU A 614 -28.94 15.35 -30.52
C LEU A 614 -29.33 14.90 -31.93
N ASN A 615 -30.13 13.84 -32.05
CA ASN A 615 -30.64 13.36 -33.34
C ASN A 615 -31.54 14.37 -34.05
N ALA A 616 -32.33 15.13 -33.29
CA ALA A 616 -33.21 16.16 -33.84
C ALA A 616 -32.41 17.32 -34.45
N VAL A 617 -31.26 17.67 -33.84
CA VAL A 617 -30.42 18.81 -34.25
C VAL A 617 -29.33 18.44 -35.25
N ALA A 618 -28.79 17.22 -35.21
CA ALA A 618 -27.64 16.82 -36.02
C ALA A 618 -27.96 16.74 -37.53
N THR A 619 -27.19 17.47 -38.34
CA THR A 619 -27.33 17.58 -39.79
C THR A 619 -26.48 16.57 -40.57
N THR A 620 -25.35 16.10 -40.01
CA THR A 620 -24.40 15.21 -40.69
C THR A 620 -24.47 13.77 -40.19
N ARG A 621 -24.30 12.79 -41.09
CA ARG A 621 -24.29 11.34 -40.76
C ARG A 621 -23.15 10.95 -39.82
N VAL A 622 -22.04 11.71 -39.84
CA VAL A 622 -20.86 11.46 -38.99
C VAL A 622 -21.14 11.82 -37.54
N VAL A 623 -21.70 13.01 -37.27
CA VAL A 623 -22.06 13.45 -35.91
C VAL A 623 -23.11 12.52 -35.28
N TYR A 624 -24.03 12.00 -36.10
CA TYR A 624 -25.00 10.99 -35.67
C TYR A 624 -24.35 9.67 -35.22
N ARG A 625 -23.44 9.12 -36.05
CA ARG A 625 -22.74 7.87 -35.71
C ARG A 625 -21.84 8.03 -34.49
N SER A 626 -21.06 9.12 -34.43
CA SER A 626 -20.18 9.38 -33.29
C SER A 626 -20.97 9.64 -32.00
N GLY A 627 -22.04 10.45 -32.06
CA GLY A 627 -22.92 10.70 -30.92
C GLY A 627 -23.65 9.45 -30.42
N SER A 628 -24.12 8.59 -31.33
CA SER A 628 -24.75 7.32 -30.97
C SER A 628 -23.78 6.36 -30.28
N VAL A 629 -22.56 6.23 -30.80
CA VAL A 629 -21.51 5.41 -30.20
C VAL A 629 -21.12 5.94 -28.82
N ALA A 630 -20.99 7.26 -28.67
CA ALA A 630 -20.66 7.88 -27.37
C ALA A 630 -21.75 7.63 -26.32
N VAL A 631 -23.03 7.83 -26.65
CA VAL A 631 -24.13 7.57 -25.72
C VAL A 631 -24.22 6.09 -25.36
N TYR A 632 -24.09 5.20 -26.33
CA TYR A 632 -24.08 3.75 -26.07
C TYR A 632 -22.94 3.35 -25.14
N ALA A 633 -21.73 3.88 -25.38
CA ALA A 633 -20.58 3.67 -24.52
C ALA A 633 -20.83 4.19 -23.09
N CYS A 634 -21.41 5.38 -22.93
CA CYS A 634 -21.74 5.93 -21.61
C CYS A 634 -22.81 5.08 -20.89
N ILE A 635 -23.88 4.64 -21.56
CA ILE A 635 -24.90 3.75 -20.98
C ILE A 635 -24.26 2.41 -20.59
N TYR A 636 -23.37 1.88 -21.43
CA TYR A 636 -22.61 0.66 -21.15
C TYR A 636 -21.72 0.80 -19.92
N LEU A 637 -20.88 1.83 -19.86
CA LEU A 637 -20.00 2.10 -18.73
C LEU A 637 -20.81 2.31 -17.44
N LEU A 638 -21.90 3.06 -17.51
CA LEU A 638 -22.78 3.33 -16.38
C LEU A 638 -23.46 2.03 -15.88
N ALA A 639 -23.98 1.18 -16.78
CA ALA A 639 -24.58 -0.09 -16.41
C ALA A 639 -23.54 -1.06 -15.81
N VAL A 640 -22.33 -1.12 -16.38
CA VAL A 640 -21.23 -1.91 -15.82
C VAL A 640 -20.87 -1.39 -14.43
N PHE A 641 -20.72 -0.08 -14.25
CA PHE A 641 -20.39 0.54 -12.97
C PHE A 641 -21.43 0.21 -11.89
N ILE A 642 -22.72 0.51 -12.13
CA ILE A 642 -23.76 0.28 -11.12
C ILE A 642 -23.97 -1.20 -10.86
N THR A 643 -23.92 -2.04 -11.89
CA THR A 643 -24.03 -3.49 -11.66
C THR A 643 -22.85 -4.05 -10.89
N THR A 644 -21.65 -3.46 -11.00
CA THR A 644 -20.49 -3.86 -10.21
C THR A 644 -20.62 -3.41 -8.75
N CYS A 645 -21.18 -2.22 -8.50
CA CYS A 645 -21.40 -1.70 -7.15
C CYS A 645 -22.47 -2.46 -6.35
N ILE A 646 -23.52 -2.96 -7.01
CA ILE A 646 -24.65 -3.66 -6.36
C ILE A 646 -24.48 -5.19 -6.43
N ALA A 647 -23.62 -5.70 -7.32
CA ALA A 647 -23.46 -7.13 -7.49
C ALA A 647 -22.95 -7.80 -6.20
N PRO A 648 -23.64 -8.84 -5.73
CA PRO A 648 -23.01 -9.75 -4.78
C PRO A 648 -21.78 -10.38 -5.46
N GLU A 649 -20.69 -10.55 -4.71
CA GLU A 649 -19.43 -11.16 -5.20
C GLU A 649 -19.58 -12.67 -5.40
N VAL A 650 -20.52 -13.07 -6.27
CA VAL A 650 -20.91 -14.46 -6.50
C VAL A 650 -21.15 -14.69 -7.98
N THR A 651 -20.85 -15.90 -8.46
CA THR A 651 -21.11 -16.23 -9.87
C THR A 651 -22.61 -16.32 -10.17
N TRP A 652 -23.01 -16.00 -11.40
CA TRP A 652 -24.41 -16.08 -11.84
C TRP A 652 -25.01 -17.49 -11.66
N GLY A 653 -24.21 -18.53 -11.88
CA GLY A 653 -24.62 -19.92 -11.62
C GLY A 653 -25.00 -20.16 -10.15
N THR A 654 -24.29 -19.53 -9.21
CA THR A 654 -24.58 -19.59 -7.77
C THR A 654 -25.87 -18.84 -7.43
N VAL A 655 -26.11 -17.66 -8.05
CA VAL A 655 -27.37 -16.90 -7.92
C VAL A 655 -28.56 -17.72 -8.42
N TRP A 656 -28.45 -18.37 -9.58
CA TRP A 656 -29.52 -19.19 -10.13
C TRP A 656 -29.85 -20.40 -9.24
N ARG A 657 -28.81 -21.09 -8.73
CA ARG A 657 -28.98 -22.17 -7.76
C ARG A 657 -29.67 -21.69 -6.49
N PHE A 658 -29.27 -20.53 -5.98
CA PHE A 658 -29.90 -19.91 -4.83
C PHE A 658 -31.39 -19.63 -5.06
N LEU A 659 -31.76 -19.03 -6.19
CA LEU A 659 -33.16 -18.75 -6.54
C LEU A 659 -33.98 -20.05 -6.65
N ARG A 660 -33.42 -21.09 -7.27
CA ARG A 660 -34.05 -22.42 -7.35
C ARG A 660 -34.28 -23.05 -5.98
N LEU A 661 -33.28 -23.00 -5.09
CA LEU A 661 -33.33 -23.64 -3.77
C LEU A 661 -34.14 -22.85 -2.73
N SER A 662 -34.17 -21.53 -2.84
CA SER A 662 -34.93 -20.66 -1.93
C SER A 662 -36.45 -20.73 -2.13
N ASN A 663 -36.91 -21.24 -3.28
CA ASN A 663 -38.31 -21.52 -3.56
C ASN A 663 -38.85 -22.79 -2.87
N LEU A 664 -37.99 -23.62 -2.26
CA LEU A 664 -38.41 -24.81 -1.53
C LEU A 664 -39.02 -24.42 -0.17
N LYS A 665 -40.27 -24.86 0.09
CA LYS A 665 -41.13 -24.42 1.21
C LYS A 665 -40.44 -24.44 2.60
N GLY A 666 -39.59 -25.42 2.91
CA GLY A 666 -38.92 -25.56 4.22
C GLY A 666 -37.75 -24.58 4.44
N ARG A 667 -36.94 -24.31 3.40
CA ARG A 667 -35.76 -23.43 3.51
C ARG A 667 -36.15 -21.95 3.52
N HIS A 668 -37.26 -21.65 2.86
CA HIS A 668 -37.85 -20.32 2.84
C HIS A 668 -38.14 -19.77 4.24
N VAL A 669 -38.61 -20.61 5.17
CA VAL A 669 -39.01 -20.18 6.52
C VAL A 669 -37.80 -19.78 7.36
N ILE A 670 -36.74 -20.58 7.33
CA ILE A 670 -35.49 -20.33 8.06
C ILE A 670 -34.84 -19.03 7.56
N MET A 671 -34.70 -18.89 6.23
CA MET A 671 -34.13 -17.71 5.62
C MET A 671 -34.97 -16.45 5.88
N LYS A 672 -36.30 -16.54 5.78
CA LYS A 672 -37.20 -15.40 6.05
C LYS A 672 -37.09 -14.92 7.49
N ARG A 673 -36.79 -15.81 8.45
CA ARG A 673 -36.64 -15.45 9.88
C ARG A 673 -35.24 -14.93 10.22
N GLN A 674 -34.17 -15.55 9.71
CA GLN A 674 -32.79 -15.17 10.00
C GLN A 674 -32.25 -14.04 9.10
N TYR A 675 -32.54 -14.11 7.79
CA TYR A 675 -32.02 -13.19 6.76
C TYR A 675 -33.14 -12.70 5.81
N PRO A 676 -34.13 -11.95 6.33
CA PRO A 676 -35.32 -11.55 5.57
C PRO A 676 -35.02 -10.75 4.30
N LEU A 677 -33.88 -10.05 4.27
CA LEU A 677 -33.51 -9.14 3.19
C LEU A 677 -32.70 -9.81 2.08
N ALA A 678 -31.98 -10.90 2.35
CA ALA A 678 -31.06 -11.51 1.38
C ALA A 678 -31.78 -11.93 0.08
N ARG A 679 -32.96 -12.54 0.19
CA ARG A 679 -33.77 -12.92 -0.97
C ARG A 679 -34.27 -11.70 -1.75
N ALA A 680 -34.73 -10.66 -1.05
CA ALA A 680 -35.21 -9.43 -1.69
C ALA A 680 -34.07 -8.72 -2.44
N SER A 681 -32.87 -8.66 -1.85
CA SER A 681 -31.69 -8.07 -2.48
C SER A 681 -31.29 -8.80 -3.76
N VAL A 682 -31.27 -10.14 -3.75
CA VAL A 682 -30.97 -10.93 -4.96
C VAL A 682 -32.02 -10.71 -6.04
N PHE A 683 -33.31 -10.68 -5.67
CA PHE A 683 -34.38 -10.41 -6.62
C PHE A 683 -34.25 -9.01 -7.26
N ASN A 684 -33.98 -7.99 -6.45
CA ASN A 684 -33.75 -6.62 -6.93
C ASN A 684 -32.52 -6.55 -7.85
N PHE A 685 -31.44 -7.27 -7.53
CA PHE A 685 -30.26 -7.36 -8.39
C PHE A 685 -30.58 -8.01 -9.75
N CYS A 686 -31.32 -9.13 -9.75
CA CYS A 686 -31.76 -9.78 -10.99
C CYS A 686 -32.68 -8.88 -11.81
N LEU A 687 -33.60 -8.17 -11.16
CA LEU A 687 -34.47 -7.19 -11.78
C LEU A 687 -33.66 -6.04 -12.42
N PHE A 688 -32.66 -5.53 -11.70
CA PHE A 688 -31.76 -4.48 -12.20
C PHE A 688 -31.01 -4.95 -13.47
N LYS A 689 -30.43 -6.16 -13.43
CA LYS A 689 -29.77 -6.73 -14.62
C LYS A 689 -30.73 -6.90 -15.80
N ALA A 690 -31.96 -7.35 -15.55
CA ALA A 690 -32.98 -7.49 -16.58
C ALA A 690 -33.39 -6.15 -17.20
N THR A 691 -33.63 -5.12 -16.37
CA THR A 691 -33.98 -3.77 -16.86
C THR A 691 -32.82 -3.13 -17.63
N SER A 692 -31.57 -3.30 -17.19
CA SER A 692 -30.40 -2.86 -17.96
C SER A 692 -30.31 -3.55 -19.32
N MET A 693 -30.51 -4.88 -19.38
CA MET A 693 -30.48 -5.63 -20.65
C MET A 693 -31.59 -5.18 -21.61
N LEU A 694 -32.81 -4.97 -21.10
CA LEU A 694 -33.92 -4.43 -21.87
C LEU A 694 -33.62 -3.04 -22.42
N ALA A 695 -32.95 -2.18 -21.63
CA ALA A 695 -32.53 -0.85 -22.08
C ALA A 695 -31.50 -0.91 -23.22
N PHE A 696 -30.54 -1.84 -23.17
CA PHE A 696 -29.58 -2.04 -24.27
C PHE A 696 -30.27 -2.52 -25.56
N VAL A 697 -31.17 -3.50 -25.45
CA VAL A 697 -31.94 -4.00 -26.59
C VAL A 697 -32.85 -2.91 -27.16
N GLY A 698 -33.50 -2.13 -26.30
CA GLY A 698 -34.33 -0.99 -26.67
C GLY A 698 -33.55 0.08 -27.41
N PHE A 699 -32.37 0.47 -26.90
CA PHE A 699 -31.48 1.42 -27.58
C PHE A 699 -31.04 0.92 -28.96
N GLY A 700 -30.62 -0.37 -29.05
CA GLY A 700 -30.23 -0.97 -30.33
C GLY A 700 -31.37 -1.02 -31.35
N SER A 701 -32.60 -1.28 -30.88
CA SER A 701 -33.80 -1.30 -31.74
C SER A 701 -34.15 0.10 -32.26
N ILE A 702 -34.08 1.13 -31.40
CA ILE A 702 -34.29 2.53 -31.78
C ILE A 702 -33.21 2.99 -32.78
N LEU A 703 -31.95 2.61 -32.55
CA LEU A 703 -30.83 2.89 -33.45
C LEU A 703 -31.04 2.25 -34.84
N SER A 704 -31.45 0.98 -34.87
CA SER A 704 -31.72 0.25 -36.11
C SER A 704 -32.88 0.88 -36.88
N PHE A 705 -33.99 1.16 -36.20
CA PHE A 705 -35.19 1.77 -36.79
C PHE A 705 -34.90 3.15 -37.42
N LEU A 706 -34.17 4.00 -36.69
CA LEU A 706 -33.79 5.34 -37.16
C LEU A 706 -32.75 5.30 -38.29
N SER A 707 -31.86 4.30 -38.30
CA SER A 707 -30.90 4.07 -39.39
C SER A 707 -31.60 3.61 -40.69
N THR A 708 -32.56 2.68 -40.60
CA THR A 708 -33.30 2.18 -41.77
C THR A 708 -34.15 3.26 -42.46
N ARG A 709 -34.81 4.16 -41.71
CA ARG A 709 -35.60 5.25 -42.31
C ARG A 709 -34.76 6.32 -43.00
N ARG A 710 -33.49 6.51 -42.62
CA ARG A 710 -32.54 7.43 -43.30
C ARG A 710 -31.80 6.78 -44.48
N GLN A 711 -31.85 5.46 -44.65
CA GLN A 711 -31.30 4.77 -45.83
C GLN A 711 -32.27 4.75 -47.02
N GLY A 712 -33.58 4.89 -46.78
CA GLY A 712 -34.59 5.07 -47.83
C GLY A 712 -34.50 6.40 -48.59
N THR A 713 -33.50 7.25 -48.30
CA THR A 713 -33.17 8.46 -49.07
C THR A 713 -31.85 8.25 -49.81
N SER A 714 -31.90 7.47 -50.89
CA SER A 714 -30.91 7.52 -51.97
C SER A 714 -31.64 8.07 -53.20
N PRO A 715 -31.24 9.20 -53.79
CA PRO A 715 -31.80 9.64 -55.05
C PRO A 715 -31.35 8.64 -56.13
N ALA A 716 -32.29 8.05 -56.86
CA ALA A 716 -31.98 7.31 -58.07
C ALA A 716 -31.23 8.24 -59.03
N ALA A 717 -30.04 7.84 -59.47
CA ALA A 717 -29.30 8.56 -60.51
C ALA A 717 -30.11 8.53 -61.81
N PRO A 718 -30.16 9.62 -62.61
CA PRO A 718 -30.75 9.56 -63.92
C PRO A 718 -29.86 8.69 -64.82
N SER A 719 -30.47 7.71 -65.47
CA SER A 719 -29.85 6.86 -66.49
C SER A 719 -29.37 7.71 -67.67
N PRO A 720 -28.15 7.48 -68.20
CA PRO A 720 -27.72 8.16 -69.41
C PRO A 720 -28.43 7.54 -70.62
N LEU A 721 -29.04 8.39 -71.45
CA LEU A 721 -29.35 8.10 -72.84
C LEU A 721 -28.40 8.93 -73.70
#